data_AF-A0A6V8KAA5-F1
#
_entry.id   AF-A0A6V8KAA5-F1
#
_cell.length_a   1.000
_cell.length_b   1.000
_cell.length_c   1.000
_cell.angle_alpha   90.00
_cell.angle_beta   90.00
_cell.angle_gamma   90.00
#
_symmetry.space_group_name_H-M   'P 1'
#
loop_
_entity.id
_entity.type
_entity.pdbx_description
1 polymer ?
#
loop_
_entity_poly.entity_id
_entity_poly.type
_entity_poly.pdbx_seq_one_letter_code
_entity_poly.pdbx_strand_id
1 'polypeptide(L)'
;MAGIAATFGAPESTLNALSTALARRGAEPATWRAGAARLLVRASMPAVHEHSGVALAVDGIAEVSALAAEYAARGATGLVAGTEPYALILADPARGALVLARSGDGPPLYYAETAGGVMAASEPGALLAAGVPAEPDEGVVGRFIATGACDDTAATFYAGIRRVLPGEVVEIAGGTRTRKPATARDGAGRFARSVLDAAIGRGRIGVRFGHGLAGAATVGAALAGAEGRRALTVYSATFPGLTTAASDFAAAVLGPLTSTGARHRAQPHFADEFDLDGLLADLGEPVPDVDSYLTWATARATAGEVDTLIDTSGSGAHLARVADRLESRYGVTVRFPLRALPSSGPVLRAELAAIVEGTLPLPAAKFATAHATHSLLPPLREVLLRMRGELAAALLHPLLPGARRPSWDALAALFGGRQLDAGTVFRRYVVERWLRTLTPPKASHRPQRTLRTEAKAGGAQWTRMPLSTEVFSAGDKLPEKVAWYVSECLAGLGRKVYRRGRWHVLLAAQPVAVVQGCTRPVWEIRPGAVARALHRWARPTAGLHDPWTAQVAVERVGPLRAAVGPAAVHGVRGPRPGGVAVVLPPQDPSRVAADVLAALRTAVPEEAYATLGGCAIVGAGGVVGVAGELDAALAAELCADDPLATDPIAVVLSGSPARKGERRSGPARPSRTPGRK
;
A
#
# COMPACT_ATOMS: atom_id res chain seq x y z
N MET A 1 -3.97 -18.42 18.40
CA MET A 1 -5.08 -17.44 18.40
C MET A 1 -6.31 -17.94 17.65
N ALA A 2 -7.50 -17.59 18.16
CA ALA A 2 -8.77 -17.79 17.49
C ALA A 2 -9.10 -16.61 16.55
N GLY A 3 -10.02 -16.83 15.63
CA GLY A 3 -10.74 -15.81 14.88
C GLY A 3 -12.17 -15.78 15.39
N ILE A 4 -12.57 -14.69 16.03
CA ILE A 4 -13.93 -14.53 16.55
C ILE A 4 -14.71 -13.53 15.71
N ALA A 5 -15.99 -13.80 15.49
CA ALA A 5 -16.89 -12.88 14.81
C ALA A 5 -18.32 -13.01 15.32
N ALA A 6 -19.13 -11.99 15.03
CA ALA A 6 -20.54 -12.01 15.33
C ALA A 6 -21.35 -11.15 14.37
N THR A 7 -22.64 -11.45 14.32
CA THR A 7 -23.65 -10.59 13.71
C THR A 7 -24.79 -10.35 14.69
N PHE A 8 -25.35 -9.15 14.65
CA PHE A 8 -26.52 -8.77 15.43
C PHE A 8 -27.53 -8.06 14.53
N GLY A 9 -28.63 -8.75 14.20
CA GLY A 9 -29.65 -8.27 13.27
C GLY A 9 -29.33 -8.49 11.79
N ALA A 10 -28.08 -8.83 11.44
CA ALA A 10 -27.66 -9.02 10.04
C ALA A 10 -28.17 -10.32 9.40
N PRO A 11 -28.25 -10.38 8.05
CA PRO A 11 -28.57 -11.61 7.32
C PRO A 11 -27.57 -12.74 7.61
N GLU A 12 -28.03 -13.99 7.48
CA GLU A 12 -27.18 -15.17 7.69
C GLU A 12 -26.00 -15.26 6.71
N SER A 13 -26.18 -14.77 5.47
CA SER A 13 -25.11 -14.67 4.49
C SER A 13 -23.90 -13.86 4.98
N THR A 14 -24.14 -12.88 5.87
CA THR A 14 -23.08 -12.07 6.47
C THR A 14 -22.18 -12.91 7.38
N LEU A 15 -22.74 -13.81 8.19
CA LEU A 15 -21.94 -14.69 9.05
C LEU A 15 -21.09 -15.67 8.23
N ASN A 16 -21.62 -16.15 7.10
CA ASN A 16 -20.88 -17.02 6.17
C ASN A 16 -19.71 -16.29 5.51
N ALA A 17 -19.89 -15.03 5.13
CA ALA A 17 -18.80 -14.20 4.60
C ALA A 17 -17.70 -13.97 5.65
N LEU A 18 -18.08 -13.65 6.90
CA LEU A 18 -17.15 -13.53 8.03
C LEU A 18 -16.39 -14.85 8.27
N SER A 19 -17.09 -15.98 8.25
CA SER A 19 -16.50 -17.31 8.38
C SER A 19 -15.50 -17.62 7.29
N THR A 20 -15.83 -17.32 6.04
CA THR A 20 -14.93 -17.54 4.90
C THR A 20 -13.67 -16.70 5.03
N ALA A 21 -13.80 -15.42 5.41
CA ALA A 21 -12.66 -14.53 5.58
C ALA A 21 -11.73 -14.96 6.74
N LEU A 22 -12.30 -15.55 7.79
CA LEU A 22 -11.56 -16.06 8.94
C LEU A 22 -11.07 -17.51 8.78
N ALA A 23 -11.24 -18.15 7.61
CA ALA A 23 -10.85 -19.54 7.39
C ALA A 23 -9.37 -19.85 7.71
N ARG A 24 -8.50 -18.84 7.60
CA ARG A 24 -7.07 -18.96 7.96
C ARG A 24 -6.82 -19.13 9.47
N ARG A 25 -7.77 -18.76 10.33
CA ARG A 25 -7.68 -18.92 11.79
C ARG A 25 -7.97 -20.35 12.25
N GLY A 26 -8.66 -21.13 11.42
CA GLY A 26 -9.02 -22.51 11.70
C GLY A 26 -9.91 -23.08 10.60
N ALA A 27 -9.70 -24.35 10.25
CA ALA A 27 -10.37 -25.01 9.14
C ALA A 27 -11.89 -25.13 9.34
N GLU A 28 -12.32 -25.43 10.57
CA GLU A 28 -13.71 -25.60 10.92
C GLU A 28 -14.23 -24.44 11.81
N PRO A 29 -15.47 -23.98 11.58
CA PRO A 29 -16.12 -23.01 12.44
C PRO A 29 -16.96 -23.67 13.54
N ALA A 30 -16.91 -23.12 14.76
CA ALA A 30 -17.97 -23.28 15.75
C ALA A 30 -18.91 -22.09 15.64
N THR A 31 -20.22 -22.34 15.66
CA THR A 31 -21.24 -21.28 15.56
C THR A 31 -22.29 -21.44 16.64
N TRP A 32 -22.89 -20.32 17.01
CA TRP A 32 -24.02 -20.28 17.94
C TRP A 32 -25.03 -19.22 17.46
N ARG A 33 -26.31 -19.43 17.77
CA ARG A 33 -27.39 -18.53 17.35
C ARG A 33 -28.53 -18.48 18.38
N ALA A 34 -28.99 -17.28 18.68
CA ALA A 34 -30.25 -17.05 19.39
C ALA A 34 -30.79 -15.64 19.11
N GLY A 35 -32.06 -15.55 18.77
CA GLY A 35 -32.69 -14.27 18.42
C GLY A 35 -31.96 -13.57 17.26
N ALA A 36 -31.60 -12.30 17.48
CA ALA A 36 -30.84 -11.50 16.50
C ALA A 36 -29.34 -11.77 16.51
N ALA A 37 -28.81 -12.46 17.53
CA ALA A 37 -27.39 -12.66 17.74
C ALA A 37 -26.91 -13.97 17.12
N ARG A 38 -25.77 -13.91 16.44
CA ARG A 38 -25.04 -15.10 15.97
C ARG A 38 -23.56 -14.91 16.25
N LEU A 39 -22.93 -15.95 16.81
CA LEU A 39 -21.51 -15.98 17.13
C LEU A 39 -20.79 -17.01 16.24
N LEU A 40 -19.52 -16.74 15.99
CA LEU A 40 -18.62 -17.58 15.22
C LEU A 40 -17.23 -17.59 15.86
N VAL A 41 -16.64 -18.77 15.97
CA VAL A 41 -15.24 -18.98 16.33
C VAL A 41 -14.58 -19.89 15.32
N ARG A 42 -13.42 -19.50 14.79
CA ARG A 42 -12.51 -20.36 14.04
C ARG A 42 -11.17 -20.44 14.77
N ALA A 43 -10.74 -21.65 15.08
CA ALA A 43 -9.48 -21.91 15.76
C ALA A 43 -9.05 -23.35 15.43
N SER A 44 -7.88 -23.78 15.92
CA SER A 44 -7.51 -25.20 15.87
C SER A 44 -8.50 -26.09 16.65
N MET A 45 -9.08 -25.56 17.73
CA MET A 45 -10.16 -26.17 18.49
C MET A 45 -11.25 -25.10 18.71
N PRO A 46 -12.18 -24.94 17.76
CA PRO A 46 -13.17 -23.87 17.81
C PRO A 46 -14.26 -24.21 18.85
N ALA A 47 -14.60 -23.25 19.70
CA ALA A 47 -15.69 -23.39 20.67
C ALA A 47 -16.40 -22.06 20.89
N VAL A 48 -17.74 -22.10 20.91
CA VAL A 48 -18.57 -21.06 21.52
C VAL A 48 -19.07 -21.63 22.84
N HIS A 49 -18.86 -20.91 23.93
CA HIS A 49 -19.16 -21.39 25.27
C HIS A 49 -20.49 -20.82 25.75
N GLU A 50 -21.39 -21.67 26.21
CA GLU A 50 -22.66 -21.26 26.82
C GLU A 50 -22.57 -21.40 28.33
N HIS A 51 -22.84 -20.32 29.06
CA HIS A 51 -22.88 -20.34 30.52
C HIS A 51 -23.91 -19.34 31.04
N SER A 52 -24.72 -19.74 32.01
CA SER A 52 -25.71 -18.86 32.67
C SER A 52 -26.64 -18.10 31.71
N GLY A 53 -27.03 -18.73 30.59
CA GLY A 53 -27.94 -18.14 29.60
C GLY A 53 -27.30 -17.17 28.61
N VAL A 54 -25.99 -16.97 28.66
CA VAL A 54 -25.21 -16.19 27.68
C VAL A 54 -24.27 -17.09 26.88
N ALA A 55 -23.89 -16.63 25.70
CA ALA A 55 -22.89 -17.30 24.85
C ALA A 55 -21.66 -16.42 24.67
N LEU A 56 -20.45 -17.01 24.77
CA LEU A 56 -19.17 -16.32 24.70
C LEU A 56 -18.28 -16.92 23.61
N ALA A 57 -17.76 -16.06 22.74
CA ALA A 57 -16.65 -16.32 21.85
C ALA A 57 -15.42 -15.56 22.35
N VAL A 58 -14.33 -16.26 22.68
CA VAL A 58 -13.15 -15.68 23.34
C VAL A 58 -11.90 -15.95 22.52
N ASP A 59 -11.02 -14.95 22.42
CA ASP A 59 -9.68 -15.06 21.85
C ASP A 59 -8.65 -14.51 22.85
N GLY A 60 -7.62 -15.30 23.17
CA GLY A 60 -6.62 -14.97 24.19
C GLY A 60 -6.75 -15.81 25.47
N ILE A 61 -6.19 -15.29 26.58
CA ILE A 61 -6.07 -16.02 27.84
C ILE A 61 -7.20 -15.59 28.78
N ALA A 62 -8.23 -16.43 28.93
CA ALA A 62 -9.30 -16.19 29.89
C ALA A 62 -9.97 -17.48 30.36
N GLU A 63 -10.51 -17.46 31.58
CA GLU A 63 -11.40 -18.50 32.10
C GLU A 63 -12.85 -18.08 31.86
N VAL A 64 -13.55 -18.83 31.02
CA VAL A 64 -14.86 -18.43 30.49
C VAL A 64 -15.93 -18.38 31.57
N SER A 65 -15.88 -19.29 32.56
CA SER A 65 -16.88 -19.35 33.62
C SER A 65 -16.80 -18.12 34.51
N ALA A 66 -15.58 -17.68 34.85
CA ALA A 66 -15.32 -16.45 35.58
C ALA A 66 -15.80 -15.22 34.81
N LEU A 67 -15.60 -15.16 33.49
CA LEU A 67 -16.09 -14.04 32.67
C LEU A 67 -17.62 -13.95 32.69
N ALA A 68 -18.32 -15.08 32.56
CA ALA A 68 -19.78 -15.11 32.62
C ALA A 68 -20.30 -14.76 34.03
N ALA A 69 -19.63 -15.22 35.10
CA ALA A 69 -19.96 -14.85 36.47
C ALA A 69 -19.77 -13.34 36.72
N GLU A 70 -18.66 -12.77 36.24
CA GLU A 70 -18.37 -11.34 36.32
C GLU A 70 -19.38 -10.51 35.52
N TYR A 71 -19.82 -10.99 34.35
CA TYR A 71 -20.90 -10.36 33.59
C TYR A 71 -22.23 -10.40 34.33
N ALA A 72 -22.59 -11.53 34.94
CA ALA A 72 -23.82 -11.63 35.73
C ALA A 72 -23.79 -10.69 36.96
N ALA A 73 -22.63 -10.56 37.62
CA ALA A 73 -22.48 -9.76 38.83
C ALA A 73 -22.36 -8.25 38.57
N ARG A 74 -21.60 -7.85 37.54
CA ARG A 74 -21.22 -6.45 37.29
C ARG A 74 -21.64 -5.93 35.91
N GLY A 75 -22.40 -6.71 35.16
CA GLY A 75 -22.79 -6.42 33.79
C GLY A 75 -21.59 -6.37 32.84
N ALA A 76 -21.76 -5.67 31.72
CA ALA A 76 -20.78 -5.54 30.64
C ALA A 76 -19.36 -5.13 31.13
N THR A 77 -19.25 -4.28 32.15
CA THR A 77 -17.96 -3.84 32.72
C THR A 77 -17.18 -4.92 33.46
N GLY A 78 -17.84 -5.98 33.93
CA GLY A 78 -17.15 -7.13 34.52
C GLY A 78 -16.22 -7.84 33.53
N LEU A 79 -16.51 -7.74 32.23
CA LEU A 79 -15.78 -8.40 31.13
C LEU A 79 -14.39 -7.81 30.85
N VAL A 80 -14.00 -6.72 31.52
CA VAL A 80 -12.66 -6.10 31.38
C VAL A 80 -11.92 -5.99 32.71
N ALA A 81 -12.45 -6.61 33.77
CA ALA A 81 -11.85 -6.58 35.10
C ALA A 81 -10.62 -7.49 35.23
N GLY A 82 -10.55 -8.57 34.46
CA GLY A 82 -9.47 -9.58 34.55
C GLY A 82 -8.12 -9.06 34.05
N THR A 83 -7.01 -9.51 34.65
CA THR A 83 -5.65 -9.01 34.35
C THR A 83 -5.06 -9.50 33.03
N GLU A 84 -5.52 -10.65 32.54
CA GLU A 84 -4.99 -11.30 31.34
C GLU A 84 -5.45 -10.62 30.02
N PRO A 85 -4.66 -10.74 28.94
CA PRO A 85 -5.00 -10.19 27.63
C PRO A 85 -5.95 -11.13 26.86
N TYR A 86 -7.14 -10.63 26.54
CA TYR A 86 -8.12 -11.32 25.69
C TYR A 86 -9.06 -10.34 25.00
N ALA A 87 -9.75 -10.82 23.97
CA ALA A 87 -10.90 -10.19 23.36
C ALA A 87 -12.06 -11.18 23.39
N LEU A 88 -13.29 -10.67 23.55
CA LEU A 88 -14.46 -11.52 23.54
C LEU A 88 -15.67 -10.84 22.92
N ILE A 89 -16.57 -11.69 22.44
CA ILE A 89 -17.91 -11.33 22.02
C ILE A 89 -18.88 -12.16 22.86
N LEU A 90 -19.77 -11.49 23.58
CA LEU A 90 -20.83 -12.09 24.38
C LEU A 90 -22.20 -11.78 23.76
N ALA A 91 -23.05 -12.79 23.63
CA ALA A 91 -24.45 -12.63 23.27
C ALA A 91 -25.34 -12.94 24.48
N ASP A 92 -26.26 -12.03 24.77
CA ASP A 92 -27.28 -12.17 25.82
C ASP A 92 -28.67 -12.12 25.16
N PRO A 93 -29.28 -13.29 24.88
CA PRO A 93 -30.62 -13.37 24.28
C PRO A 93 -31.71 -12.78 25.16
N ALA A 94 -31.59 -12.92 26.49
CA ALA A 94 -32.61 -12.44 27.43
C ALA A 94 -32.67 -10.92 27.42
N ARG A 95 -31.52 -10.25 27.29
CA ARG A 95 -31.42 -8.79 27.17
C ARG A 95 -31.47 -8.30 25.72
N GLY A 96 -31.48 -9.20 24.74
CA GLY A 96 -31.37 -8.84 23.32
C GLY A 96 -30.13 -8.00 23.04
N ALA A 97 -28.98 -8.42 23.57
CA ALA A 97 -27.75 -7.64 23.55
C ALA A 97 -26.55 -8.42 22.96
N LEU A 98 -25.67 -7.67 22.27
CA LEU A 98 -24.33 -8.12 21.89
C LEU A 98 -23.29 -7.22 22.59
N VAL A 99 -22.33 -7.84 23.29
CA VAL A 99 -21.30 -7.14 24.04
C VAL A 99 -19.93 -7.50 23.48
N LEU A 100 -19.16 -6.49 23.10
CA LEU A 100 -17.78 -6.61 22.64
C LEU A 100 -16.87 -6.09 23.75
N ALA A 101 -15.89 -6.87 24.17
CA ALA A 101 -14.97 -6.45 25.22
C ALA A 101 -13.53 -6.83 24.85
N ARG A 102 -12.59 -5.98 25.25
CA ARG A 102 -11.15 -6.23 25.08
C ARG A 102 -10.43 -5.92 26.39
N SER A 103 -9.83 -6.94 26.99
CA SER A 103 -9.04 -6.79 28.22
C SER A 103 -7.57 -6.57 27.89
N GLY A 104 -6.98 -5.53 28.51
CA GLY A 104 -5.57 -5.18 28.36
C GLY A 104 -5.13 -5.14 26.90
N ASP A 105 -3.94 -5.67 26.64
CA ASP A 105 -3.37 -5.78 25.29
C ASP A 105 -3.84 -7.03 24.54
N GLY A 106 -5.05 -7.50 24.84
CA GLY A 106 -5.69 -8.60 24.13
C GLY A 106 -5.78 -8.38 22.62
N PRO A 107 -6.14 -9.41 21.86
CA PRO A 107 -6.22 -9.35 20.40
C PRO A 107 -7.14 -8.21 19.93
N PRO A 108 -6.88 -7.61 18.75
CA PRO A 108 -7.77 -6.62 18.18
C PRO A 108 -9.20 -7.15 17.99
N LEU A 109 -10.18 -6.29 18.23
CA LEU A 109 -11.59 -6.57 17.95
C LEU A 109 -12.21 -5.36 17.26
N TYR A 110 -12.91 -5.60 16.16
CA TYR A 110 -13.47 -4.58 15.29
C TYR A 110 -14.96 -4.79 15.13
N TYR A 111 -15.67 -3.71 14.83
CA TYR A 111 -17.09 -3.77 14.49
C TYR A 111 -17.48 -2.68 13.49
N ALA A 112 -18.56 -2.94 12.76
CA ALA A 112 -19.16 -2.02 11.81
C ALA A 112 -20.68 -2.06 11.96
N GLU A 113 -21.30 -0.90 11.82
CA GLU A 113 -22.75 -0.75 11.75
C GLU A 113 -23.15 -0.56 10.29
N THR A 114 -24.14 -1.32 9.86
CA THR A 114 -24.68 -1.26 8.50
C THR A 114 -26.19 -1.15 8.56
N ALA A 115 -26.84 -0.86 7.42
CA ALA A 115 -28.29 -0.90 7.33
C ALA A 115 -28.89 -2.27 7.72
N GLY A 116 -28.12 -3.35 7.57
CA GLY A 116 -28.52 -4.70 7.94
C GLY A 116 -28.32 -5.04 9.41
N GLY A 117 -27.68 -4.18 10.21
CA GLY A 117 -27.36 -4.47 11.61
C GLY A 117 -25.85 -4.36 11.89
N VAL A 118 -25.43 -4.95 13.01
CA VAL A 118 -24.04 -4.87 13.49
C VAL A 118 -23.26 -6.13 13.15
N MET A 119 -22.02 -5.95 12.73
CA MET A 119 -21.05 -7.01 12.49
C MET A 119 -19.82 -6.76 13.37
N ALA A 120 -19.26 -7.81 13.94
CA ALA A 120 -18.00 -7.74 14.67
C ALA A 120 -17.06 -8.86 14.21
N ALA A 121 -15.76 -8.59 14.20
CA ALA A 121 -14.74 -9.56 13.85
C ALA A 121 -13.39 -9.19 14.47
N SER A 122 -12.52 -10.18 14.70
CA SER A 122 -11.14 -9.94 15.12
C SER A 122 -10.28 -9.28 14.03
N GLU A 123 -10.76 -9.16 12.80
CA GLU A 123 -10.03 -8.56 11.68
C GLU A 123 -10.89 -7.59 10.85
N PRO A 124 -10.34 -6.43 10.44
CA PRO A 124 -11.09 -5.49 9.59
C PRO A 124 -11.34 -6.10 8.20
N GLY A 125 -10.39 -6.88 7.66
CA GLY A 125 -10.56 -7.57 6.37
C GLY A 125 -11.75 -8.53 6.33
N ALA A 126 -12.14 -9.11 7.47
CA ALA A 126 -13.34 -9.95 7.54
C ALA A 126 -14.62 -9.11 7.40
N LEU A 127 -14.65 -7.91 7.99
CA LEU A 127 -15.76 -6.97 7.83
C LEU A 127 -15.88 -6.46 6.39
N LEU A 128 -14.74 -6.17 5.74
CA LEU A 128 -14.71 -5.80 4.32
C LEU A 128 -15.26 -6.92 3.43
N ALA A 129 -14.82 -8.16 3.66
CA ALA A 129 -15.33 -9.33 2.93
C ALA A 129 -16.83 -9.58 3.18
N ALA A 130 -17.35 -9.15 4.33
CA ALA A 130 -18.76 -9.21 4.67
C ALA A 130 -19.60 -8.04 4.10
N GLY A 131 -18.99 -7.15 3.31
CA GLY A 131 -19.67 -6.10 2.55
C GLY A 131 -19.55 -4.69 3.15
N VAL A 132 -18.72 -4.49 4.18
CA VAL A 132 -18.41 -3.13 4.66
C VAL A 132 -17.53 -2.42 3.62
N PRO A 133 -17.86 -1.18 3.20
CA PRO A 133 -17.07 -0.45 2.21
C PRO A 133 -15.62 -0.24 2.66
N ALA A 134 -14.68 -0.50 1.75
CA ALA A 134 -13.25 -0.27 1.94
C ALA A 134 -12.86 1.20 1.69
N GLU A 135 -13.55 2.12 2.36
CA GLU A 135 -13.31 3.57 2.22
C GLU A 135 -12.32 4.07 3.28
N PRO A 136 -11.30 4.85 2.89
CA PRO A 136 -10.33 5.38 3.84
C PRO A 136 -10.93 6.47 4.75
N ASP A 137 -10.60 6.43 6.03
CA ASP A 137 -10.87 7.54 6.96
C ASP A 137 -9.78 8.62 6.82
N GLU A 138 -10.11 9.73 6.16
CA GLU A 138 -9.15 10.82 5.89
C GLU A 138 -8.55 11.43 7.17
N GLY A 139 -9.32 11.48 8.26
CA GLY A 139 -8.86 12.03 9.54
C GLY A 139 -7.82 11.13 10.20
N VAL A 140 -8.07 9.82 10.23
CA VAL A 140 -7.10 8.84 10.73
C VAL A 140 -5.86 8.78 9.86
N VAL A 141 -6.02 8.76 8.54
CA VAL A 141 -4.90 8.78 7.58
C VAL A 141 -4.03 10.03 7.76
N GLY A 142 -4.66 11.21 7.85
CA GLY A 142 -3.96 12.48 8.03
C GLY A 142 -3.17 12.52 9.34
N ARG A 143 -3.79 12.10 10.44
CA ARG A 143 -3.13 12.00 11.76
C ARG A 143 -1.96 11.00 11.73
N PHE A 144 -2.17 9.83 11.15
CA PHE A 144 -1.14 8.81 11.02
C PHE A 144 0.07 9.32 10.24
N ILE A 145 -0.13 9.97 9.09
CA ILE A 145 0.97 10.54 8.30
C ILE A 145 1.75 11.56 9.14
N ALA A 146 1.06 12.42 9.89
CA ALA A 146 1.68 13.48 10.68
C ALA A 146 2.45 12.96 11.90
N THR A 147 1.90 12.00 12.65
CA THR A 147 2.44 11.61 13.97
C THR A 147 2.91 10.17 14.09
N GLY A 148 2.50 9.29 13.16
CA GLY A 148 2.66 7.84 13.29
C GLY A 148 1.68 7.18 14.27
N ALA A 149 0.83 7.95 14.94
CA ALA A 149 -0.14 7.41 15.89
C ALA A 149 -1.23 6.61 15.17
N CYS A 150 -1.35 5.33 15.52
CA CYS A 150 -2.38 4.41 15.04
C CYS A 150 -2.77 3.47 16.18
N ASP A 151 -3.96 2.87 16.06
CA ASP A 151 -4.54 1.89 16.99
C ASP A 151 -4.81 2.39 18.42
N ASP A 152 -4.50 3.65 18.71
CA ASP A 152 -4.69 4.36 19.98
C ASP A 152 -6.10 4.94 20.16
N THR A 153 -6.92 4.91 19.10
CA THR A 153 -8.32 5.36 19.13
C THR A 153 -9.25 4.38 18.46
N ALA A 154 -10.54 4.52 18.75
CA ALA A 154 -11.62 3.71 18.20
C ALA A 154 -11.75 3.80 16.68
N ALA A 155 -11.35 4.92 16.07
CA ALA A 155 -11.37 5.08 14.62
C ALA A 155 -10.25 4.24 13.98
N THR A 156 -10.56 3.57 12.87
CA THR A 156 -9.62 2.76 12.10
C THR A 156 -9.24 3.48 10.81
N PHE A 157 -8.33 2.92 10.01
CA PHE A 157 -8.07 3.46 8.68
C PHE A 157 -9.28 3.35 7.73
N TYR A 158 -10.30 2.58 8.10
CA TYR A 158 -11.55 2.45 7.34
C TYR A 158 -12.66 3.27 7.98
N ALA A 159 -13.30 4.18 7.22
CA ALA A 159 -14.30 5.11 7.74
C ALA A 159 -15.51 4.43 8.42
N GLY A 160 -15.92 3.26 7.91
CA GLY A 160 -17.05 2.47 8.42
C GLY A 160 -16.71 1.47 9.53
N ILE A 161 -15.43 1.32 9.90
CA ILE A 161 -15.00 0.31 10.87
C ILE A 161 -14.45 0.98 12.13
N ARG A 162 -14.90 0.51 13.29
CA ARG A 162 -14.42 0.91 14.60
C ARG A 162 -13.71 -0.25 15.29
N ARG A 163 -12.74 0.07 16.15
CA ARG A 163 -12.12 -0.91 17.06
C ARG A 163 -12.61 -0.76 18.50
N VAL A 164 -12.54 -1.86 19.23
CA VAL A 164 -12.66 -1.91 20.69
C VAL A 164 -11.27 -1.67 21.28
N LEU A 165 -11.15 -0.63 22.11
CA LEU A 165 -9.88 -0.27 22.74
C LEU A 165 -9.51 -1.22 23.88
N PRO A 166 -8.21 -1.33 24.24
CA PRO A 166 -7.78 -1.97 25.49
C PRO A 166 -8.58 -1.47 26.70
N GLY A 167 -9.19 -2.39 27.45
CA GLY A 167 -10.03 -2.10 28.62
C GLY A 167 -11.43 -1.59 28.29
N GLU A 168 -11.81 -1.48 27.02
CA GLU A 168 -13.11 -0.96 26.61
C GLU A 168 -14.17 -2.06 26.48
N VAL A 169 -15.41 -1.69 26.75
CA VAL A 169 -16.60 -2.48 26.44
C VAL A 169 -17.55 -1.70 25.54
N VAL A 170 -18.05 -2.35 24.50
CA VAL A 170 -19.06 -1.84 23.58
C VAL A 170 -20.29 -2.73 23.68
N GLU A 171 -21.38 -2.18 24.18
CA GLU A 171 -22.66 -2.88 24.36
C GLU A 171 -23.65 -2.37 23.30
N ILE A 172 -24.26 -3.32 22.57
CA ILE A 172 -25.21 -3.08 21.49
C ILE A 172 -26.53 -3.74 21.92
N ALA A 173 -27.56 -2.94 22.20
CA ALA A 173 -28.86 -3.42 22.64
C ALA A 173 -29.97 -2.47 22.17
N GLY A 174 -31.09 -3.01 21.69
CA GLY A 174 -32.26 -2.21 21.30
C GLY A 174 -31.97 -1.10 20.27
N GLY A 175 -31.02 -1.34 19.35
CA GLY A 175 -30.58 -0.33 18.37
C GLY A 175 -29.70 0.79 18.94
N THR A 176 -29.41 0.77 20.24
CA THR A 176 -28.52 1.71 20.91
C THR A 176 -27.15 1.09 21.12
N ARG A 177 -26.09 1.91 20.96
CA ARG A 177 -24.72 1.54 21.28
C ARG A 177 -24.22 2.37 22.46
N THR A 178 -23.79 1.70 23.52
CA THR A 178 -23.11 2.35 24.65
C THR A 178 -21.66 1.89 24.73
N ARG A 179 -20.73 2.86 24.79
CA ARG A 179 -19.30 2.61 25.05
C ARG A 179 -19.00 2.93 26.49
N LYS A 180 -18.39 1.99 27.21
CA LYS A 180 -17.93 2.19 28.58
C LYS A 180 -16.40 2.33 28.52
N PRO A 181 -15.86 3.52 28.82
CA PRO A 181 -14.46 3.82 28.59
C PRO A 181 -13.56 2.95 29.47
N ALA A 182 -12.35 2.71 28.96
CA ALA A 182 -11.34 1.92 29.64
C ALA A 182 -10.96 2.52 30.99
N THR A 183 -10.89 1.69 32.03
CA THR A 183 -10.08 2.01 33.20
C THR A 183 -8.62 1.95 32.78
N ALA A 184 -7.93 3.10 32.81
CA ALA A 184 -6.50 3.14 32.54
C ALA A 184 -5.79 2.17 33.49
N ARG A 185 -5.06 1.19 32.94
CA ARG A 185 -4.08 0.46 33.75
C ARG A 185 -2.87 1.35 33.88
N ASP A 186 -2.69 1.94 35.05
CA ASP A 186 -1.45 2.63 35.37
C ASP A 186 -0.29 1.64 35.25
N GLY A 187 0.70 2.00 34.42
CA GLY A 187 2.00 1.32 34.34
C GLY A 187 2.89 1.61 35.55
N ALA A 188 2.30 1.87 36.72
CA ALA A 188 3.02 2.31 37.90
C ALA A 188 3.96 1.19 38.42
N GLY A 189 5.26 1.48 38.46
CA GLY A 189 6.23 0.76 39.30
C GLY A 189 6.76 -0.59 38.79
N ARG A 190 6.62 -0.93 37.51
CA ARG A 190 7.23 -2.17 36.98
C ARG A 190 8.72 -1.97 36.66
N PHE A 191 9.58 -2.79 37.27
CA PHE A 191 11.01 -2.83 36.99
C PHE A 191 11.30 -3.52 35.65
N ALA A 192 12.23 -2.98 34.87
CA ALA A 192 12.59 -3.49 33.54
C ALA A 192 12.99 -4.97 33.55
N ARG A 193 13.73 -5.40 34.58
CA ARG A 193 14.15 -6.80 34.74
C ARG A 193 12.96 -7.74 34.84
N SER A 194 11.99 -7.42 35.69
CA SER A 194 10.79 -8.25 35.89
C SER A 194 9.96 -8.37 34.61
N VAL A 195 9.83 -7.27 33.85
CA VAL A 195 9.11 -7.26 32.57
C VAL A 195 9.81 -8.11 31.51
N LEU A 196 11.14 -8.04 31.43
CA LEU A 196 11.93 -8.87 30.51
C LEU A 196 11.86 -10.36 30.89
N ASP A 197 12.02 -10.69 32.17
CA ASP A 197 11.93 -12.06 32.67
C ASP A 197 10.55 -12.69 32.39
N ALA A 198 9.47 -11.93 32.56
CA ALA A 198 8.12 -12.39 32.23
C ALA A 198 7.90 -12.62 30.73
N ALA A 199 8.58 -11.82 29.88
CA ALA A 199 8.52 -11.99 28.43
C ALA A 199 9.30 -13.23 27.94
N ILE A 200 10.31 -13.68 28.68
CA ILE A 200 11.08 -14.89 28.38
C ILE A 200 10.26 -16.11 28.79
N GLY A 201 9.47 -16.62 27.84
CA GLY A 201 8.58 -17.76 28.05
C GLY A 201 9.30 -19.12 28.13
N ARG A 202 8.51 -20.20 27.96
CA ARG A 202 8.99 -21.56 27.72
C ARG A 202 8.96 -21.85 26.21
N GLY A 203 9.76 -22.80 25.74
CA GLY A 203 9.80 -23.20 24.32
C GLY A 203 11.03 -22.68 23.58
N ARG A 204 10.98 -22.68 22.24
CA ARG A 204 12.05 -22.18 21.38
C ARG A 204 11.97 -20.66 21.27
N ILE A 205 12.89 -19.99 21.94
CA ILE A 205 12.91 -18.52 22.05
C ILE A 205 13.92 -17.95 21.05
N GLY A 206 13.46 -16.97 20.28
CA GLY A 206 14.30 -16.06 19.51
C GLY A 206 14.25 -14.65 20.10
N VAL A 207 15.33 -13.90 19.94
CA VAL A 207 15.35 -12.45 20.22
C VAL A 207 15.64 -11.72 18.92
N ARG A 208 14.76 -10.81 18.49
CA ARG A 208 15.10 -9.83 17.45
C ARG A 208 15.90 -8.72 18.13
N PHE A 209 17.18 -8.65 17.80
CA PHE A 209 18.11 -7.70 18.36
C PHE A 209 17.84 -6.30 17.83
N GLY A 210 17.23 -5.46 18.67
CA GLY A 210 17.18 -4.03 18.43
C GLY A 210 18.46 -3.32 18.87
N HIS A 211 18.47 -2.02 18.63
CA HIS A 211 19.62 -1.15 18.81
C HIS A 211 19.71 -0.62 20.25
N GLY A 212 20.92 -0.20 20.64
CA GLY A 212 21.15 0.48 21.91
C GLY A 212 20.91 -0.41 23.13
N LEU A 213 20.70 0.26 24.26
CA LEU A 213 20.69 -0.38 25.58
C LEU A 213 19.51 -1.36 25.77
N ALA A 214 18.36 -1.04 25.18
CA ALA A 214 17.17 -1.90 25.19
C ALA A 214 17.41 -3.26 24.54
N GLY A 215 18.05 -3.27 23.36
CA GLY A 215 18.45 -4.50 22.66
C GLY A 215 19.42 -5.34 23.47
N ALA A 216 20.50 -4.71 23.96
CA ALA A 216 21.51 -5.37 24.78
C ALA A 216 20.93 -5.95 26.08
N ALA A 217 20.11 -5.18 26.81
CA ALA A 217 19.48 -5.63 28.06
C ALA A 217 18.52 -6.80 27.83
N THR A 218 17.79 -6.81 26.71
CA THR A 218 16.88 -7.91 26.35
C THR A 218 17.65 -9.20 26.07
N VAL A 219 18.75 -9.13 25.33
CA VAL A 219 19.64 -10.29 25.11
C VAL A 219 20.25 -10.76 26.41
N GLY A 220 20.76 -9.84 27.23
CA GLY A 220 21.34 -10.15 28.54
C GLY A 220 20.35 -10.84 29.50
N ALA A 221 19.12 -10.32 29.59
CA ALA A 221 18.05 -10.95 30.35
C ALA A 221 17.69 -12.35 29.81
N ALA A 222 17.58 -12.49 28.48
CA ALA A 222 17.28 -13.76 27.83
C ALA A 222 18.39 -14.81 28.04
N LEU A 223 19.66 -14.40 28.04
CA LEU A 223 20.80 -15.27 28.34
C LEU A 223 20.79 -15.74 29.78
N ALA A 224 20.56 -14.83 30.73
CA ALA A 224 20.47 -15.16 32.15
C ALA A 224 19.30 -16.13 32.43
N GLY A 225 18.17 -15.96 31.74
CA GLY A 225 17.03 -16.88 31.83
C GLY A 225 17.21 -18.20 31.07
N ALA A 226 18.25 -18.34 30.26
CA ALA A 226 18.52 -19.51 29.42
C ALA A 226 19.50 -20.52 30.03
N GLU A 227 19.94 -20.34 31.28
CA GLU A 227 20.80 -21.32 31.96
C GLU A 227 20.18 -22.73 31.93
N GLY A 228 20.93 -23.69 31.38
CA GLY A 228 20.48 -25.08 31.16
C GLY A 228 19.62 -25.33 29.91
N ARG A 229 19.43 -24.34 29.03
CA ARG A 229 18.64 -24.46 27.78
C ARG A 229 19.52 -24.56 26.53
N ARG A 230 18.89 -24.80 25.38
CA ARG A 230 19.50 -24.66 24.05
C ARG A 230 19.97 -23.21 23.85
N ALA A 231 21.11 -23.02 23.18
CA ALA A 231 21.67 -21.70 22.88
C ALA A 231 20.62 -20.73 22.32
N LEU A 232 20.55 -19.52 22.90
CA LEU A 232 19.61 -18.48 22.51
C LEU A 232 19.86 -18.05 21.06
N THR A 233 18.84 -18.04 20.21
CA THR A 233 19.01 -17.51 18.84
C THR A 233 18.71 -16.03 18.81
N VAL A 234 19.68 -15.23 18.36
CA VAL A 234 19.58 -13.78 18.29
C VAL A 234 19.62 -13.35 16.83
N TYR A 235 18.57 -12.68 16.37
CA TYR A 235 18.38 -12.24 14.98
C TYR A 235 18.66 -10.75 14.87
N SER A 236 19.59 -10.32 14.04
CA SER A 236 19.82 -8.89 13.77
C SER A 236 19.51 -8.56 12.32
N ALA A 237 18.80 -7.47 12.07
CA ALA A 237 18.63 -6.96 10.72
C ALA A 237 19.94 -6.34 10.21
N THR A 238 20.34 -6.67 8.99
CA THR A 238 21.44 -6.01 8.27
C THR A 238 20.92 -5.44 6.97
N PHE A 239 21.52 -4.34 6.51
CA PHE A 239 21.14 -3.67 5.27
C PHE A 239 22.35 -3.61 4.34
N PRO A 240 22.61 -4.68 3.54
CA PRO A 240 23.75 -4.72 2.66
C PRO A 240 23.81 -3.51 1.72
N GLY A 241 24.99 -2.90 1.60
CA GLY A 241 25.20 -1.71 0.78
C GLY A 241 24.78 -0.39 1.42
N LEU A 242 24.25 -0.40 2.65
CA LEU A 242 24.07 0.82 3.46
C LEU A 242 25.17 0.89 4.53
N THR A 243 25.68 2.10 4.77
CA THR A 243 26.59 2.36 5.89
C THR A 243 25.77 2.37 7.18
N THR A 244 25.77 1.27 7.94
CA THR A 244 24.95 1.17 9.15
C THR A 244 25.81 0.96 10.39
N ALA A 245 25.73 1.90 11.33
CA ALA A 245 26.29 1.72 12.66
C ALA A 245 25.56 0.58 13.44
N ALA A 246 24.37 0.14 13.00
CA ALA A 246 23.67 -1.03 13.52
C ALA A 246 24.43 -2.34 13.31
N SER A 247 25.05 -2.54 12.14
CA SER A 247 25.84 -3.75 11.87
C SER A 247 27.06 -3.81 12.79
N ASP A 248 27.71 -2.66 13.00
CA ASP A 248 28.84 -2.53 13.91
C ASP A 248 28.42 -2.78 15.37
N PHE A 249 27.22 -2.31 15.75
CA PHE A 249 26.67 -2.51 17.09
C PHE A 249 26.33 -3.97 17.38
N ALA A 250 25.63 -4.64 16.46
CA ALA A 250 25.34 -6.07 16.59
C ALA A 250 26.62 -6.90 16.68
N ALA A 251 27.61 -6.63 15.83
CA ALA A 251 28.90 -7.30 15.89
C ALA A 251 29.63 -7.06 17.23
N ALA A 252 29.63 -5.83 17.73
CA ALA A 252 30.32 -5.47 18.98
C ALA A 252 29.65 -6.05 20.25
N VAL A 253 28.31 -6.12 20.27
CA VAL A 253 27.56 -6.64 21.44
C VAL A 253 27.45 -8.16 21.40
N LEU A 254 27.20 -8.74 20.23
CA LEU A 254 26.96 -10.19 20.09
C LEU A 254 28.24 -10.99 19.81
N GLY A 255 29.25 -10.39 19.19
CA GLY A 255 30.52 -11.05 18.87
C GLY A 255 31.27 -11.62 20.09
N PRO A 256 31.30 -10.92 21.25
CA PRO A 256 31.90 -11.46 22.47
C PRO A 256 31.13 -12.62 23.13
N LEU A 257 29.92 -12.96 22.66
CA LEU A 257 29.11 -14.05 23.24
C LEU A 257 29.60 -15.41 22.72
N THR A 258 29.65 -16.41 23.60
CA THR A 258 30.02 -17.78 23.20
C THR A 258 28.92 -18.43 22.37
N SER A 259 29.30 -19.27 21.40
CA SER A 259 28.34 -20.02 20.57
C SER A 259 27.48 -21.02 21.34
N THR A 260 27.90 -21.37 22.56
CA THR A 260 27.15 -22.18 23.52
C THR A 260 26.06 -21.38 24.24
N GLY A 261 26.26 -20.06 24.44
CA GLY A 261 25.28 -19.17 25.05
C GLY A 261 24.31 -18.54 24.04
N ALA A 262 24.83 -18.02 22.92
CA ALA A 262 24.04 -17.39 21.86
C ALA A 262 24.47 -17.82 20.46
N ARG A 263 23.49 -17.97 19.56
CA ARG A 263 23.67 -18.14 18.12
C ARG A 263 23.18 -16.87 17.43
N HIS A 264 24.12 -16.07 16.93
CA HIS A 264 23.79 -14.87 16.15
C HIS A 264 23.45 -15.23 14.71
N ARG A 265 22.32 -14.72 14.21
CA ARG A 265 21.88 -14.83 12.82
C ARG A 265 21.63 -13.43 12.25
N ALA A 266 22.55 -12.95 11.42
CA ALA A 266 22.35 -11.73 10.66
C ALA A 266 21.37 -11.98 9.50
N GLN A 267 20.26 -11.25 9.46
CA GLN A 267 19.24 -11.33 8.41
C GLN A 267 19.43 -10.17 7.43
N PRO A 268 19.85 -10.43 6.18
CA PRO A 268 19.99 -9.39 5.18
C PRO A 268 18.61 -8.92 4.71
N HIS A 269 18.41 -7.61 4.72
CA HIS A 269 17.23 -6.94 4.21
C HIS A 269 17.64 -5.95 3.11
N PHE A 270 17.29 -6.28 1.87
CA PHE A 270 17.48 -5.40 0.73
C PHE A 270 16.27 -4.46 0.64
N ALA A 271 16.52 -3.16 0.78
CA ALA A 271 15.44 -2.16 0.82
C ALA A 271 14.57 -2.15 -0.45
N ASP A 272 15.19 -2.41 -1.61
CA ASP A 272 14.56 -2.56 -2.92
C ASP A 272 13.76 -3.87 -3.10
N GLU A 273 13.75 -4.75 -2.10
CA GLU A 273 13.02 -6.03 -2.11
C GLU A 273 12.00 -6.11 -0.96
N PHE A 274 11.63 -4.96 -0.38
CA PHE A 274 10.67 -4.93 0.72
C PHE A 274 9.27 -5.39 0.28
N ASP A 275 8.79 -6.50 0.86
CA ASP A 275 7.44 -7.02 0.63
C ASP A 275 6.40 -6.27 1.49
N LEU A 276 6.22 -4.98 1.20
CA LEU A 276 5.24 -4.14 1.90
C LEU A 276 3.80 -4.53 1.58
N ASP A 277 3.54 -5.07 0.40
CA ASP A 277 2.19 -5.51 0.04
C ASP A 277 1.80 -6.75 0.86
N GLY A 278 2.72 -7.71 1.04
CA GLY A 278 2.54 -8.84 1.94
C GLY A 278 2.32 -8.41 3.38
N LEU A 279 3.14 -7.47 3.88
CA LEU A 279 2.96 -6.86 5.20
C LEU A 279 1.55 -6.27 5.37
N LEU A 280 1.12 -5.43 4.43
CA LEU A 280 -0.17 -4.74 4.49
C LEU A 280 -1.35 -5.71 4.35
N ALA A 281 -1.22 -6.75 3.52
CA ALA A 281 -2.23 -7.80 3.39
C ALA A 281 -2.36 -8.65 4.66
N ASP A 282 -1.27 -8.87 5.38
CA ASP A 282 -1.29 -9.58 6.66
C ASP A 282 -1.84 -8.73 7.79
N LEU A 283 -1.40 -7.47 7.89
CA LEU A 283 -1.73 -6.60 9.01
C LEU A 283 -3.07 -5.88 8.86
N GLY A 284 -3.58 -5.72 7.63
CA GLY A 284 -4.87 -5.11 7.29
C GLY A 284 -4.95 -3.59 7.43
N GLU A 285 -4.02 -2.95 8.14
CA GLU A 285 -3.93 -1.50 8.33
C GLU A 285 -2.45 -1.05 8.31
N PRO A 286 -2.14 0.18 7.87
CA PRO A 286 -0.78 0.75 7.88
C PRO A 286 -0.04 0.65 9.23
N VAL A 287 1.30 0.66 9.16
CA VAL A 287 2.22 0.70 10.32
C VAL A 287 3.23 1.84 10.19
N PRO A 288 3.67 2.45 11.30
CA PRO A 288 4.32 3.77 11.26
C PRO A 288 5.80 3.75 10.91
N ASP A 289 6.46 2.59 11.00
CA ASP A 289 7.92 2.48 10.97
C ASP A 289 8.42 1.21 10.27
N VAL A 290 9.71 1.24 9.91
CA VAL A 290 10.41 0.10 9.30
C VAL A 290 10.65 -1.03 10.32
N ASP A 291 10.74 -0.72 11.62
CA ASP A 291 10.89 -1.75 12.65
C ASP A 291 9.73 -2.73 12.63
N SER A 292 8.50 -2.26 12.40
CA SER A 292 7.30 -3.09 12.25
C SER A 292 7.40 -4.04 11.04
N TYR A 293 8.00 -3.58 9.93
CA TYR A 293 8.33 -4.43 8.78
C TYR A 293 9.39 -5.47 9.14
N LEU A 294 10.45 -5.07 9.85
CA LEU A 294 11.51 -5.99 10.25
C LEU A 294 11.00 -7.06 11.22
N THR A 295 10.16 -6.70 12.19
CA THR A 295 9.49 -7.66 13.08
C THR A 295 8.66 -8.66 12.28
N TRP A 296 7.86 -8.20 11.32
CA TRP A 296 7.07 -9.08 10.45
C TRP A 296 7.94 -10.00 9.59
N ALA A 297 8.99 -9.46 8.96
CA ALA A 297 9.91 -10.21 8.12
C ALA A 297 10.69 -11.26 8.93
N THR A 298 11.18 -10.92 10.13
CA THR A 298 11.83 -11.87 11.03
C THR A 298 10.86 -12.97 11.48
N ALA A 299 9.64 -12.63 11.89
CA ALA A 299 8.65 -13.63 12.31
C ALA A 299 8.29 -14.58 11.16
N ARG A 300 8.08 -14.06 9.94
CA ARG A 300 7.86 -14.87 8.74
C ARG A 300 9.05 -15.79 8.43
N ALA A 301 10.28 -15.28 8.51
CA ALA A 301 11.49 -16.05 8.20
C ALA A 301 11.83 -17.12 9.26
N THR A 302 11.30 -16.97 10.48
CA THR A 302 11.59 -17.86 11.62
C THR A 302 10.40 -18.74 12.00
N ALA A 303 9.34 -18.71 11.19
CA ALA A 303 8.18 -19.57 11.35
C ALA A 303 8.60 -21.04 11.43
N GLY A 304 8.15 -21.74 12.48
CA GLY A 304 8.52 -23.13 12.73
C GLY A 304 9.92 -23.34 13.35
N GLU A 305 10.79 -22.32 13.38
CA GLU A 305 12.07 -22.37 14.11
C GLU A 305 11.93 -21.92 15.56
N VAL A 306 11.17 -20.84 15.78
CA VAL A 306 10.90 -20.25 17.08
C VAL A 306 9.40 -20.30 17.38
N ASP A 307 9.08 -20.55 18.64
CA ASP A 307 7.70 -20.49 19.13
C ASP A 307 7.39 -19.08 19.66
N THR A 308 8.41 -18.40 20.22
CA THR A 308 8.29 -17.03 20.74
C THR A 308 9.45 -16.16 20.27
N LEU A 309 9.13 -15.00 19.70
CA LEU A 309 10.08 -13.97 19.32
C LEU A 309 9.95 -12.76 20.26
N ILE A 310 11.01 -12.45 21.00
CA ILE A 310 11.07 -11.26 21.84
C ILE A 310 11.63 -10.11 21.00
N ASP A 311 10.91 -9.00 20.99
CA ASP A 311 11.20 -7.85 20.16
C ASP A 311 11.28 -6.58 21.01
N THR A 312 12.29 -5.75 20.76
CA THR A 312 12.54 -4.51 21.50
C THR A 312 11.97 -3.27 20.82
N SER A 313 11.11 -3.44 19.82
CA SER A 313 10.30 -2.35 19.24
C SER A 313 9.53 -1.59 20.32
N GLY A 314 9.26 -0.30 20.08
CA GLY A 314 8.81 0.69 21.06
C GLY A 314 7.43 0.46 21.70
N SER A 315 6.75 1.55 22.09
CA SER A 315 5.50 1.50 22.88
C SER A 315 4.21 1.70 22.07
N GLY A 316 4.26 1.59 20.74
CA GLY A 316 3.12 1.86 19.86
C GLY A 316 1.91 0.95 20.12
N ALA A 317 0.69 1.52 20.08
CA ALA A 317 -0.55 0.75 20.28
C ALA A 317 -0.78 -0.30 19.18
N HIS A 318 -0.22 -0.09 17.98
CA HIS A 318 -0.30 -1.03 16.85
C HIS A 318 0.40 -2.36 17.09
N LEU A 319 1.31 -2.43 18.07
CA LEU A 319 2.08 -3.64 18.34
C LEU A 319 1.22 -4.81 18.81
N ALA A 320 0.10 -4.57 19.50
CA ALA A 320 -0.86 -5.63 19.83
C ALA A 320 -1.45 -6.27 18.56
N ARG A 321 -1.76 -5.45 17.54
CA ARG A 321 -2.21 -5.94 16.25
C ARG A 321 -1.08 -6.68 15.54
N VAL A 322 0.13 -6.14 15.51
CA VAL A 322 1.28 -6.84 14.90
C VAL A 322 1.48 -8.22 15.54
N ALA A 323 1.49 -8.33 16.88
CA ALA A 323 1.63 -9.61 17.57
C ALA A 323 0.53 -10.62 17.21
N ASP A 324 -0.75 -10.22 17.25
CA ASP A 324 -1.88 -11.06 16.86
C ASP A 324 -1.73 -11.60 15.42
N ARG A 325 -1.31 -10.74 14.50
CA ARG A 325 -1.19 -11.10 13.08
C ARG A 325 -0.04 -12.07 12.85
N LEU A 326 1.08 -11.87 13.51
CA LEU A 326 2.24 -12.75 13.36
C LEU A 326 1.99 -14.12 13.98
N GLU A 327 1.32 -14.18 15.13
CA GLU A 327 0.94 -15.47 15.74
C GLU A 327 -0.05 -16.22 14.84
N SER A 328 -1.08 -15.55 14.33
CA SER A 328 -2.09 -16.19 13.49
C SER A 328 -1.61 -16.55 12.07
N ARG A 329 -0.67 -15.80 11.49
CA ARG A 329 -0.14 -16.05 10.14
C ARG A 329 1.03 -17.04 10.13
N TYR A 330 1.90 -16.96 11.13
CA TYR A 330 3.20 -17.65 11.11
C TYR A 330 3.39 -18.60 12.29
N GLY A 331 2.46 -18.64 13.25
CA GLY A 331 2.60 -19.46 14.46
C GLY A 331 3.70 -18.96 15.40
N VAL A 332 4.13 -17.71 15.26
CA VAL A 332 5.20 -17.10 16.07
C VAL A 332 4.58 -16.10 17.04
N THR A 333 4.60 -16.40 18.35
CA THR A 333 4.16 -15.44 19.37
C THR A 333 5.20 -14.33 19.51
N VAL A 334 4.83 -13.10 19.15
CA VAL A 334 5.74 -11.95 19.29
C VAL A 334 5.43 -11.19 20.58
N ARG A 335 6.47 -10.93 21.38
CA ARG A 335 6.35 -10.21 22.66
C ARG A 335 7.16 -8.91 22.63
N PHE A 336 6.52 -7.82 23.04
CA PHE A 336 7.11 -6.48 23.13
C PHE A 336 7.23 -6.03 24.59
N PRO A 337 8.18 -6.58 25.38
CA PRO A 337 8.28 -6.29 26.82
C PRO A 337 8.40 -4.80 27.13
N LEU A 338 9.15 -4.06 26.32
CA LEU A 338 9.44 -2.64 26.56
C LEU A 338 8.21 -1.74 26.39
N ARG A 339 7.14 -2.23 25.77
CA ARG A 339 5.87 -1.51 25.66
C ARG A 339 5.22 -1.22 27.02
N ALA A 340 5.46 -2.08 28.00
CA ALA A 340 4.92 -1.92 29.35
C ALA A 340 5.73 -0.95 30.23
N LEU A 341 6.85 -0.43 29.71
CA LEU A 341 7.75 0.49 30.40
C LEU A 341 7.59 1.91 29.84
N PRO A 342 8.00 2.95 30.59
CA PRO A 342 8.08 4.31 30.07
C PRO A 342 8.92 4.38 28.78
N SER A 343 8.53 5.19 27.81
CA SER A 343 9.22 5.28 26.51
C SER A 343 10.66 5.77 26.60
N SER A 344 11.00 6.54 27.65
CA SER A 344 12.37 7.01 27.93
C SER A 344 12.48 7.55 29.36
N GLY A 345 13.70 7.61 29.89
CA GLY A 345 13.98 8.23 31.19
C GLY A 345 15.31 7.79 31.80
N PRO A 346 15.89 8.57 32.73
CA PRO A 346 17.15 8.23 33.37
C PRO A 346 17.05 6.96 34.23
N VAL A 347 15.90 6.74 34.89
CA VAL A 347 15.64 5.55 35.72
C VAL A 347 15.63 4.29 34.87
N LEU A 348 14.81 4.24 33.81
CA LEU A 348 14.78 3.11 32.89
C LEU A 348 16.15 2.86 32.26
N ARG A 349 16.87 3.92 31.87
CA ARG A 349 18.23 3.78 31.32
C ARG A 349 19.18 3.14 32.33
N ALA A 350 19.14 3.55 33.59
CA ALA A 350 19.96 2.97 34.65
C ALA A 350 19.60 1.50 34.89
N GLU A 351 18.31 1.15 34.89
CA GLU A 351 17.86 -0.24 35.03
C GLU A 351 18.35 -1.12 33.87
N LEU A 352 18.20 -0.66 32.62
CA LEU A 352 18.68 -1.40 31.45
C LEU A 352 20.21 -1.54 31.45
N ALA A 353 20.95 -0.51 31.89
CA ALA A 353 22.40 -0.56 32.01
C ALA A 353 22.85 -1.58 33.07
N ALA A 354 22.19 -1.59 34.24
CA ALA A 354 22.47 -2.56 35.29
C ALA A 354 22.22 -4.01 34.82
N ILE A 355 21.17 -4.24 34.02
CA ILE A 355 20.93 -5.56 33.40
C ILE A 355 22.09 -5.92 32.47
N VAL A 356 22.50 -5.01 31.58
CA VAL A 356 23.60 -5.23 30.63
C VAL A 356 24.91 -5.55 31.34
N GLU A 357 25.30 -4.74 32.33
CA GLU A 357 26.54 -4.89 33.09
C GLU A 357 26.56 -6.17 33.93
N GLY A 358 25.41 -6.61 34.43
CA GLY A 358 25.28 -7.84 35.22
C GLY A 358 25.15 -9.12 34.41
N THR A 359 24.90 -9.06 33.09
CA THR A 359 24.59 -10.26 32.28
C THR A 359 25.44 -10.45 31.03
N LEU A 360 26.00 -9.38 30.45
CA LEU A 360 26.83 -9.48 29.25
C LEU A 360 28.33 -9.45 29.58
N PRO A 361 29.20 -10.04 28.73
CA PRO A 361 30.64 -9.92 28.87
C PRO A 361 31.10 -8.46 28.89
N LEU A 362 32.15 -8.16 29.68
CA LEU A 362 32.63 -6.79 29.90
C LEU A 362 32.86 -5.98 28.61
N PRO A 363 33.44 -6.52 27.52
CA PRO A 363 33.58 -5.77 26.27
C PRO A 363 32.24 -5.35 25.65
N ALA A 364 31.28 -6.28 25.62
CA ALA A 364 29.94 -6.03 25.10
C ALA A 364 29.16 -5.03 25.97
N ALA A 365 29.24 -5.17 27.29
CA ALA A 365 28.58 -4.28 28.23
C ALA A 365 29.10 -2.84 28.13
N LYS A 366 30.43 -2.64 28.12
CA LYS A 366 31.04 -1.31 27.94
C LYS A 366 30.62 -0.67 26.61
N PHE A 367 30.61 -1.44 25.53
CA PHE A 367 30.22 -0.93 24.22
C PHE A 367 28.74 -0.52 24.19
N ALA A 368 27.84 -1.36 24.71
CA ALA A 368 26.41 -1.10 24.77
C ALA A 368 26.08 0.15 25.60
N THR A 369 26.70 0.30 26.78
CA THR A 369 26.49 1.47 27.66
C THR A 369 27.04 2.75 27.02
N ALA A 370 28.19 2.69 26.35
CA ALA A 370 28.76 3.85 25.65
C ALA A 370 27.89 4.34 24.47
N HIS A 371 27.12 3.44 23.85
CA HIS A 371 26.25 3.75 22.71
C HIS A 371 24.75 3.76 23.09
N ALA A 372 24.42 3.96 24.37
CA ALA A 372 23.06 3.86 24.90
C ALA A 372 22.05 4.86 24.28
N THR A 373 22.51 5.95 23.68
CA THR A 373 21.68 7.04 23.13
C THR A 373 21.57 7.05 21.61
N HIS A 374 22.35 6.24 20.90
CA HIS A 374 22.32 6.24 19.43
C HIS A 374 21.23 5.28 18.92
N SER A 375 20.26 5.81 18.18
CA SER A 375 19.46 4.98 17.28
C SER A 375 20.35 4.59 16.11
N LEU A 376 20.72 3.31 16.03
CA LEU A 376 21.74 2.81 15.09
C LEU A 376 21.13 2.20 13.82
N LEU A 377 19.80 2.19 13.68
CA LEU A 377 19.14 1.89 12.41
C LEU A 377 19.81 2.68 11.27
N PRO A 378 19.88 2.15 10.03
CA PRO A 378 20.14 3.03 8.89
C PRO A 378 19.23 4.25 9.02
N PRO A 379 19.72 5.48 8.83
CA PRO A 379 18.84 6.63 8.81
C PRO A 379 17.71 6.28 7.84
N LEU A 380 16.45 6.26 8.28
CA LEU A 380 15.31 5.85 7.45
C LEU A 380 15.36 6.46 6.05
N ARG A 381 15.92 7.68 5.96
CA ARG A 381 16.29 8.37 4.73
C ARG A 381 17.11 7.52 3.73
N GLU A 382 18.15 6.82 4.15
CA GLU A 382 18.98 5.96 3.30
C GLU A 382 18.21 4.76 2.75
N VAL A 383 17.41 4.11 3.59
CA VAL A 383 16.48 3.04 3.17
C VAL A 383 15.55 3.57 2.09
N LEU A 384 14.93 4.74 2.33
CA LEU A 384 14.05 5.40 1.36
C LEU A 384 14.80 5.75 0.06
N LEU A 385 16.04 6.24 0.13
CA LEU A 385 16.83 6.54 -1.08
C LEU A 385 17.16 5.29 -1.91
N ARG A 386 17.33 4.13 -1.27
CA ARG A 386 17.50 2.86 -1.99
C ARG A 386 16.21 2.43 -2.71
N MET A 387 15.05 2.79 -2.15
CA MET A 387 13.71 2.57 -2.70
C MET A 387 13.21 3.70 -3.62
N ARG A 388 14.07 4.60 -4.10
CA ARG A 388 13.68 5.81 -4.87
C ARG A 388 12.74 5.55 -6.04
N GLY A 389 12.88 4.43 -6.73
CA GLY A 389 12.03 4.02 -7.84
C GLY A 389 10.59 3.75 -7.39
N GLU A 390 10.44 2.91 -6.37
CA GLU A 390 9.12 2.56 -5.81
C GLU A 390 8.44 3.76 -5.14
N LEU A 391 9.22 4.56 -4.40
CA LEU A 391 8.73 5.79 -3.79
C LEU A 391 8.21 6.77 -4.83
N ALA A 392 8.97 6.99 -5.92
CA ALA A 392 8.52 7.84 -7.01
C ALA A 392 7.24 7.28 -7.65
N ALA A 393 7.19 5.98 -7.93
CA ALA A 393 6.02 5.34 -8.53
C ALA A 393 4.75 5.49 -7.67
N ALA A 394 4.88 5.42 -6.35
CA ALA A 394 3.76 5.59 -5.42
C ALA A 394 3.37 7.07 -5.23
N LEU A 395 4.36 7.97 -5.05
CA LEU A 395 4.13 9.34 -4.57
C LEU A 395 3.99 10.39 -5.69
N LEU A 396 4.36 10.09 -6.94
CA LEU A 396 4.13 11.00 -8.08
C LEU A 396 2.65 11.12 -8.44
N HIS A 397 1.91 10.02 -8.31
CA HIS A 397 0.49 9.91 -8.60
C HIS A 397 -0.25 9.32 -7.40
N PRO A 398 -0.37 10.06 -6.29
CA PRO A 398 -1.04 9.57 -5.10
C PRO A 398 -2.53 9.39 -5.33
N LEU A 399 -3.09 8.36 -4.70
CA LEU A 399 -4.52 8.07 -4.65
C LEU A 399 -5.23 8.95 -3.61
N LEU A 400 -4.52 9.38 -2.57
CA LEU A 400 -5.10 10.21 -1.52
C LEU A 400 -5.50 11.61 -2.06
N PRO A 401 -6.75 12.07 -1.88
CA PRO A 401 -7.19 13.39 -2.29
C PRO A 401 -6.31 14.50 -1.71
N GLY A 402 -5.94 15.49 -2.53
CA GLY A 402 -5.11 16.62 -2.10
C GLY A 402 -3.63 16.30 -1.79
N ALA A 403 -3.21 15.02 -1.80
CA ALA A 403 -1.86 14.62 -1.41
C ALA A 403 -0.77 14.91 -2.44
N ARG A 404 -1.16 15.22 -3.70
CA ARG A 404 -0.24 15.42 -4.83
C ARG A 404 0.91 16.39 -4.53
N ARG A 405 0.60 17.62 -4.11
CA ARG A 405 1.62 18.65 -3.83
C ARG A 405 2.51 18.28 -2.63
N PRO A 406 1.96 17.89 -1.46
CA PRO A 406 2.78 17.40 -0.35
C PRO A 406 3.71 16.25 -0.73
N SER A 407 3.24 15.29 -1.54
CA SER A 407 4.05 14.15 -1.99
C SER A 407 5.18 14.59 -2.91
N TRP A 408 4.94 15.52 -3.83
CA TRP A 408 5.99 16.09 -4.67
C TRP A 408 7.03 16.89 -3.89
N ASP A 409 6.59 17.74 -2.96
CA ASP A 409 7.49 18.50 -2.09
C ASP A 409 8.37 17.57 -1.24
N ALA A 410 7.79 16.48 -0.71
CA ALA A 410 8.51 15.45 0.04
C ALA A 410 9.56 14.71 -0.81
N LEU A 411 9.18 14.24 -2.01
CA LEU A 411 10.11 13.59 -2.94
C LEU A 411 11.25 14.52 -3.35
N ALA A 412 10.93 15.77 -3.71
CA ALA A 412 11.92 16.77 -4.12
C ALA A 412 12.89 17.10 -2.96
N ALA A 413 12.40 17.17 -1.73
CA ALA A 413 13.26 17.35 -0.55
C ALA A 413 14.16 16.13 -0.31
N LEU A 414 13.62 14.92 -0.43
CA LEU A 414 14.34 13.66 -0.20
C LEU A 414 15.51 13.49 -1.18
N PHE A 415 15.21 13.59 -2.48
CA PHE A 415 16.20 13.45 -3.56
C PHE A 415 17.15 14.65 -3.63
N GLY A 416 16.68 15.83 -3.22
CA GLY A 416 17.48 17.06 -3.18
C GLY A 416 18.45 17.16 -1.98
N GLY A 417 18.48 16.19 -1.07
CA GLY A 417 19.39 16.22 0.08
C GLY A 417 18.99 17.20 1.19
N ARG A 418 17.75 17.71 1.17
CA ARG A 418 17.26 18.65 2.19
C ARG A 418 16.87 17.89 3.46
N GLN A 419 16.91 18.57 4.60
CA GLN A 419 16.32 18.02 5.81
C GLN A 419 14.80 17.93 5.65
N LEU A 420 14.26 16.79 6.09
CA LEU A 420 12.84 16.47 6.13
C LEU A 420 12.60 15.36 7.17
N ASP A 421 11.35 15.21 7.60
CA ASP A 421 10.97 14.05 8.40
C ASP A 421 10.81 12.81 7.49
N ALA A 422 11.83 11.96 7.46
CA ALA A 422 11.82 10.71 6.73
C ALA A 422 10.68 9.77 7.16
N GLY A 423 10.26 9.84 8.44
CA GLY A 423 9.13 9.09 8.96
C GLY A 423 7.83 9.49 8.28
N THR A 424 7.59 10.79 8.11
CA THR A 424 6.41 11.29 7.37
C THR A 424 6.39 10.78 5.93
N VAL A 425 7.55 10.72 5.25
CA VAL A 425 7.63 10.20 3.87
C VAL A 425 7.34 8.71 3.81
N PHE A 426 7.93 7.93 4.72
CA PHE A 426 7.65 6.50 4.84
C PHE A 426 6.16 6.25 5.08
N ARG A 427 5.54 6.97 6.01
CA ARG A 427 4.10 6.81 6.30
C ARG A 427 3.20 7.18 5.12
N ARG A 428 3.53 8.23 4.37
CA ARG A 428 2.84 8.54 3.09
C ARG A 428 2.99 7.40 2.10
N TYR A 429 4.18 6.85 1.95
CA TYR A 429 4.43 5.72 1.06
C TYR A 429 3.61 4.50 1.44
N VAL A 430 3.62 4.11 2.73
CA VAL A 430 2.84 2.97 3.24
C VAL A 430 1.34 3.18 3.02
N VAL A 431 0.81 4.39 3.25
CA VAL A 431 -0.61 4.71 2.97
C VAL A 431 -0.94 4.55 1.49
N GLU A 432 -0.10 5.06 0.59
CA GLU A 432 -0.32 4.93 -0.86
C GLU A 432 -0.25 3.48 -1.34
N ARG A 433 0.60 2.65 -0.73
CA ARG A 433 0.62 1.19 -0.97
C ARG A 433 -0.66 0.54 -0.45
N TRP A 434 -1.10 0.90 0.75
CA TRP A 434 -2.35 0.38 1.32
C TRP A 434 -3.58 0.76 0.50
N LEU A 435 -3.71 2.00 0.03
CA LEU A 435 -4.83 2.40 -0.84
C LEU A 435 -4.88 1.59 -2.15
N ARG A 436 -3.74 1.13 -2.66
CA ARG A 436 -3.68 0.23 -3.82
C ARG A 436 -4.18 -1.17 -3.50
N THR A 437 -4.02 -1.67 -2.27
CA THR A 437 -4.58 -2.97 -1.88
C THR A 437 -6.10 -2.94 -1.79
N LEU A 438 -6.70 -1.75 -1.60
CA LEU A 438 -8.16 -1.56 -1.61
C LEU A 438 -8.74 -1.46 -3.03
N THR A 439 -7.91 -1.14 -4.02
CA THR A 439 -8.34 -0.99 -5.41
C THR A 439 -8.16 -2.33 -6.13
N PRO A 440 -9.20 -2.94 -6.73
CA PRO A 440 -9.04 -4.17 -7.47
C PRO A 440 -8.03 -3.97 -8.62
N PRO A 441 -7.14 -4.95 -8.87
CA PRO A 441 -6.18 -4.85 -9.96
C PRO A 441 -6.92 -4.62 -11.27
N LYS A 442 -6.46 -3.64 -12.06
CA LYS A 442 -6.98 -3.42 -13.41
C LYS A 442 -6.71 -4.70 -14.21
N ALA A 443 -7.77 -5.35 -14.71
CA ALA A 443 -7.67 -6.64 -15.41
C ALA A 443 -6.58 -6.60 -16.50
N SER A 444 -5.68 -7.59 -16.48
CA SER A 444 -4.50 -7.62 -17.34
C SER A 444 -4.81 -7.94 -18.80
N HIS A 445 -4.09 -7.20 -19.67
CA HIS A 445 -3.83 -7.34 -21.11
C HIS A 445 -4.06 -8.74 -21.71
N ARG A 446 -5.27 -9.00 -22.21
CA ARG A 446 -5.39 -9.42 -23.61
C ARG A 446 -5.63 -8.16 -24.43
N PRO A 447 -5.20 -8.06 -25.70
CA PRO A 447 -5.62 -6.96 -26.57
C PRO A 447 -7.15 -6.99 -26.62
N GLN A 448 -7.77 -6.17 -25.76
CA GLN A 448 -9.20 -5.97 -25.79
C GLN A 448 -9.50 -5.28 -27.11
N ARG A 449 -10.63 -5.65 -27.68
CA ARG A 449 -11.23 -5.03 -28.87
C ARG A 449 -11.08 -3.51 -28.74
N THR A 450 -10.24 -2.92 -29.59
CA THR A 450 -9.82 -1.52 -29.48
C THR A 450 -11.04 -0.61 -29.48
N LEU A 451 -11.19 0.22 -28.44
CA LEU A 451 -12.22 1.23 -28.36
C LEU A 451 -12.04 2.18 -29.55
N ARG A 452 -12.97 2.13 -30.50
CA ARG A 452 -12.96 3.03 -31.66
C ARG A 452 -13.43 4.40 -31.23
N THR A 453 -12.66 5.43 -31.51
CA THR A 453 -13.04 6.82 -31.27
C THR A 453 -13.15 7.57 -32.59
N GLU A 454 -14.20 8.38 -32.74
CA GLU A 454 -14.38 9.22 -33.92
C GLU A 454 -13.65 10.57 -33.73
N ALA A 455 -13.18 11.16 -34.83
CA ALA A 455 -12.62 12.50 -34.87
C ALA A 455 -13.00 13.21 -36.17
N LYS A 456 -13.23 14.53 -36.08
CA LYS A 456 -13.38 15.40 -37.25
C LYS A 456 -12.09 16.19 -37.43
N ALA A 457 -11.44 16.04 -38.57
CA ALA A 457 -10.19 16.74 -38.90
C ALA A 457 -10.08 16.93 -40.42
N GLY A 458 -9.58 18.09 -40.86
CA GLY A 458 -9.44 18.44 -42.28
C GLY A 458 -10.75 18.39 -43.06
N GLY A 459 -11.89 18.66 -42.41
CA GLY A 459 -13.22 18.58 -43.02
C GLY A 459 -13.75 17.15 -43.26
N ALA A 460 -13.01 16.11 -42.86
CA ALA A 460 -13.39 14.71 -42.99
C ALA A 460 -13.63 14.05 -41.62
N GLN A 461 -14.36 12.93 -41.64
CA GLN A 461 -14.55 12.07 -40.48
C GLN A 461 -13.45 11.01 -40.46
N TRP A 462 -12.89 10.73 -39.29
CA TRP A 462 -11.83 9.77 -39.07
C TRP A 462 -12.21 8.82 -37.93
N THR A 463 -11.83 7.57 -38.07
CA THR A 463 -11.92 6.57 -37.00
C THR A 463 -10.53 6.28 -36.48
N ARG A 464 -10.30 6.52 -35.19
CA ARG A 464 -9.06 6.22 -34.49
C ARG A 464 -9.20 4.90 -33.75
N MET A 465 -8.15 4.11 -33.82
CA MET A 465 -8.03 2.81 -33.17
C MET A 465 -6.76 2.82 -32.33
N PRO A 466 -6.86 3.20 -31.04
CA PRO A 466 -5.74 3.13 -30.10
C PRO A 466 -5.31 1.67 -29.92
N LEU A 467 -4.01 1.41 -29.86
CA LEU A 467 -3.44 0.07 -29.69
C LEU A 467 -2.81 -0.06 -28.31
N SER A 468 -3.30 -1.01 -27.54
CA SER A 468 -2.72 -1.39 -26.26
C SER A 468 -1.43 -2.17 -26.49
N THR A 469 -0.29 -1.61 -26.05
CA THR A 469 1.03 -2.22 -26.23
C THR A 469 1.62 -2.70 -24.91
N GLU A 470 2.68 -3.49 -24.99
CA GLU A 470 3.64 -3.64 -23.91
C GLU A 470 4.41 -2.33 -23.69
N VAL A 471 5.07 -2.21 -22.54
CA VAL A 471 5.93 -1.06 -22.22
C VAL A 471 7.12 -1.07 -23.18
N PHE A 472 7.47 0.12 -23.70
CA PHE A 472 8.68 0.33 -24.47
C PHE A 472 9.86 0.55 -23.54
N SER A 473 10.98 -0.11 -23.82
CA SER A 473 12.21 -0.05 -23.02
C SER A 473 13.36 0.57 -23.81
N ALA A 474 14.34 1.11 -23.10
CA ALA A 474 15.57 1.62 -23.73
C ALA A 474 16.24 0.50 -24.55
N GLY A 475 16.61 0.79 -25.80
CA GLY A 475 17.20 -0.17 -26.72
C GLY A 475 16.22 -1.06 -27.50
N ASP A 476 14.91 -0.95 -27.29
CA ASP A 476 13.93 -1.65 -28.13
C ASP A 476 14.07 -1.26 -29.61
N LYS A 477 13.83 -2.21 -30.50
CA LYS A 477 13.69 -1.98 -31.94
C LYS A 477 12.32 -1.37 -32.23
N LEU A 478 12.21 -0.06 -31.98
CA LEU A 478 10.95 0.69 -32.01
C LEU A 478 10.19 0.53 -33.34
N PRO A 479 10.79 0.73 -34.53
CA PRO A 479 10.07 0.62 -35.80
C PRO A 479 9.44 -0.75 -36.00
N GLU A 480 10.18 -1.83 -35.71
CA GLU A 480 9.73 -3.21 -35.86
C GLU A 480 8.61 -3.56 -34.88
N LYS A 481 8.73 -3.12 -33.61
CA LYS A 481 7.71 -3.34 -32.58
C LYS A 481 6.42 -2.60 -32.90
N VAL A 482 6.50 -1.34 -33.36
CA VAL A 482 5.33 -0.57 -33.83
C VAL A 482 4.70 -1.24 -35.05
N ALA A 483 5.50 -1.65 -36.02
CA ALA A 483 5.03 -2.30 -37.23
C ALA A 483 4.29 -3.61 -36.92
N TRP A 484 4.75 -4.39 -35.93
CA TRP A 484 4.07 -5.59 -35.45
C TRP A 484 2.69 -5.31 -34.84
N TYR A 485 2.57 -4.32 -33.94
CA TYR A 485 1.25 -3.97 -33.37
C TYR A 485 0.26 -3.48 -34.44
N VAL A 486 0.75 -2.69 -35.41
CA VAL A 486 -0.08 -2.19 -36.50
C VAL A 486 -0.49 -3.32 -37.44
N SER A 487 0.40 -4.26 -37.77
CA SER A 487 0.07 -5.39 -38.65
C SER A 487 -0.98 -6.31 -38.01
N GLU A 488 -0.86 -6.62 -36.72
CA GLU A 488 -1.85 -7.40 -35.96
C GLU A 488 -3.22 -6.70 -35.94
N CYS A 489 -3.24 -5.38 -35.72
CA CYS A 489 -4.46 -4.59 -35.78
C CYS A 489 -5.13 -4.67 -37.16
N LEU A 490 -4.36 -4.53 -38.24
CA LEU A 490 -4.87 -4.58 -39.61
C LEU A 490 -5.36 -5.99 -39.99
N ALA A 491 -4.69 -7.04 -39.52
CA ALA A 491 -5.12 -8.42 -39.72
C ALA A 491 -6.53 -8.66 -39.13
N GLY A 492 -6.83 -8.06 -37.97
CA GLY A 492 -8.14 -8.14 -37.33
C GLY A 492 -9.28 -7.36 -38.00
N LEU A 493 -8.98 -6.42 -38.91
CA LEU A 493 -9.97 -5.54 -39.56
C LEU A 493 -10.48 -6.05 -40.93
N GLY A 494 -9.73 -6.95 -41.57
CA GLY A 494 -10.05 -7.50 -42.89
C GLY A 494 -9.74 -6.57 -44.08
N ARG A 495 -9.50 -7.16 -45.26
CA ARG A 495 -8.93 -6.48 -46.46
C ARG A 495 -9.72 -5.29 -47.02
N LYS A 496 -11.01 -5.16 -46.69
CA LYS A 496 -11.90 -4.12 -47.25
C LYS A 496 -11.77 -2.75 -46.58
N VAL A 497 -11.09 -2.67 -45.43
CA VAL A 497 -11.06 -1.45 -44.60
C VAL A 497 -10.05 -0.43 -45.12
N TYR A 498 -8.81 -0.85 -45.43
CA TYR A 498 -7.77 0.03 -45.98
C TYR A 498 -7.91 0.29 -47.49
N ARG A 499 -8.71 -0.50 -48.22
CA ARG A 499 -9.01 -0.22 -49.65
C ARG A 499 -9.96 0.96 -49.88
N ARG A 500 -10.64 1.46 -48.84
CA ARG A 500 -11.72 2.47 -48.96
C ARG A 500 -11.26 3.92 -48.74
N GLY A 501 -10.02 4.13 -48.30
CA GLY A 501 -9.47 5.46 -48.09
C GLY A 501 -8.09 5.42 -47.45
N ARG A 502 -7.43 6.58 -47.38
CA ARG A 502 -6.11 6.71 -46.75
C ARG A 502 -6.18 6.39 -45.26
N TRP A 503 -5.10 5.84 -44.73
CA TRP A 503 -4.92 5.63 -43.30
C TRP A 503 -3.55 6.13 -42.83
N HIS A 504 -3.44 6.42 -41.54
CA HIS A 504 -2.25 6.99 -40.93
C HIS A 504 -1.91 6.30 -39.61
N VAL A 505 -0.65 6.41 -39.20
CA VAL A 505 -0.17 5.96 -37.89
C VAL A 505 0.17 7.18 -37.04
N LEU A 506 -0.36 7.23 -35.82
CA LEU A 506 0.01 8.21 -34.81
C LEU A 506 0.80 7.49 -33.72
N LEU A 507 1.98 8.01 -33.41
CA LEU A 507 2.88 7.46 -32.39
C LEU A 507 3.16 8.53 -31.33
N ALA A 508 3.04 8.17 -30.06
CA ALA A 508 3.40 9.08 -28.99
C ALA A 508 4.93 9.32 -28.99
N ALA A 509 5.35 10.56 -28.78
CA ALA A 509 6.76 10.92 -28.67
C ALA A 509 7.46 10.24 -27.47
N GLN A 510 6.69 9.83 -26.45
CA GLN A 510 7.24 9.21 -25.25
C GLN A 510 7.94 7.87 -25.53
N PRO A 511 7.31 6.84 -26.14
CA PRO A 511 8.00 5.62 -26.56
C PRO A 511 9.29 5.89 -27.33
N VAL A 512 9.27 6.84 -28.27
CA VAL A 512 10.44 7.20 -29.09
C VAL A 512 11.57 7.71 -28.20
N ALA A 513 11.26 8.67 -27.31
CA ALA A 513 12.21 9.22 -26.37
C ALA A 513 12.75 8.17 -25.38
N VAL A 514 11.90 7.26 -24.88
CA VAL A 514 12.31 6.17 -23.97
C VAL A 514 13.31 5.24 -24.66
N VAL A 515 13.02 4.82 -25.89
CA VAL A 515 13.91 3.94 -26.67
C VAL A 515 15.26 4.60 -26.94
N GLN A 516 15.26 5.90 -27.22
CA GLN A 516 16.46 6.72 -27.44
C GLN A 516 17.20 7.10 -26.16
N GLY A 517 16.74 6.68 -24.97
CA GLY A 517 17.34 7.06 -23.68
C GLY A 517 17.15 8.54 -23.32
N CYS A 518 16.22 9.24 -23.96
CA CYS A 518 15.88 10.65 -23.71
C CYS A 518 14.93 10.79 -22.50
N THR A 519 15.25 10.12 -21.39
CA THR A 519 14.48 10.16 -20.15
C THR A 519 15.38 10.45 -18.96
N ARG A 520 14.91 11.29 -18.04
CA ARG A 520 15.60 11.60 -16.80
C ARG A 520 14.72 11.21 -15.61
N PRO A 521 15.09 10.19 -14.83
CA PRO A 521 14.38 9.83 -13.61
C PRO A 521 14.27 11.02 -12.65
N VAL A 522 13.16 11.09 -11.92
CA VAL A 522 12.90 12.24 -11.02
C VAL A 522 13.94 12.40 -9.91
N TRP A 523 14.63 11.33 -9.51
CA TRP A 523 15.69 11.39 -8.48
C TRP A 523 17.03 11.90 -9.00
N GLU A 524 17.23 12.00 -10.32
CA GLU A 524 18.42 12.59 -10.93
C GLU A 524 18.25 14.09 -11.19
N ILE A 525 17.01 14.59 -11.12
CA ILE A 525 16.67 15.98 -11.31
C ILE A 525 16.56 16.64 -9.93
N ARG A 526 17.29 17.75 -9.72
CA ARG A 526 17.27 18.50 -8.46
C ARG A 526 16.53 19.83 -8.64
N PRO A 527 15.24 19.94 -8.26
CA PRO A 527 14.48 21.16 -8.48
C PRO A 527 15.02 22.35 -7.67
N GLY A 528 15.43 23.40 -8.38
CA GLY A 528 15.87 24.66 -7.80
C GLY A 528 14.73 25.52 -7.27
N ALA A 529 15.06 26.67 -6.66
CA ALA A 529 14.06 27.61 -6.13
C ALA A 529 13.09 28.10 -7.23
N VAL A 530 13.62 28.41 -8.42
CA VAL A 530 12.81 28.87 -9.56
C VAL A 530 11.85 27.78 -10.04
N ALA A 531 12.30 26.55 -10.24
CA ALA A 531 11.44 25.44 -10.65
C ALA A 531 10.31 25.16 -9.64
N ARG A 532 10.62 25.26 -8.34
CA ARG A 532 9.63 25.11 -7.27
C ARG A 532 8.61 26.25 -7.24
N ALA A 533 9.02 27.46 -7.55
CA ALA A 533 8.12 28.60 -7.74
C ALA A 533 7.23 28.39 -8.98
N LEU A 534 7.83 28.03 -10.12
CA LEU A 534 7.13 27.88 -11.38
C LEU A 534 6.02 26.84 -11.31
N HIS A 535 6.25 25.62 -10.80
CA HIS A 535 5.16 24.62 -10.77
C HIS A 535 3.99 25.00 -9.82
N ARG A 536 4.20 25.94 -8.89
CA ARG A 536 3.14 26.44 -7.98
C ARG A 536 2.28 27.52 -8.63
N TRP A 537 2.87 28.33 -9.51
CA TRP A 537 2.24 29.52 -10.10
C TRP A 537 2.01 29.43 -11.61
N ALA A 538 2.58 28.44 -12.28
CA ALA A 538 2.40 28.24 -13.71
C ALA A 538 0.92 28.01 -14.03
N ARG A 539 0.46 28.65 -15.11
CA ARG A 539 -0.88 28.43 -15.65
C ARG A 539 -1.02 26.95 -16.06
N PRO A 540 -2.21 26.33 -15.94
CA PRO A 540 -2.43 24.94 -16.36
C PRO A 540 -2.00 24.64 -17.81
N THR A 541 -2.04 25.64 -18.68
CA THR A 541 -1.66 25.51 -20.10
C THR A 541 -0.16 25.52 -20.35
N ALA A 542 0.69 25.79 -19.35
CA ALA A 542 2.14 25.84 -19.51
C ALA A 542 2.81 24.46 -19.47
N GLY A 543 2.10 23.39 -19.10
CA GLY A 543 2.67 22.03 -19.01
C GLY A 543 3.65 21.82 -17.84
N LEU A 544 3.90 22.85 -17.03
CA LEU A 544 4.80 22.82 -15.86
C LEU A 544 4.04 22.39 -14.60
N HIS A 545 3.53 21.17 -14.61
CA HIS A 545 2.67 20.69 -13.53
C HIS A 545 3.43 20.23 -12.30
N ASP A 546 4.68 19.81 -12.44
CA ASP A 546 5.49 19.23 -11.38
C ASP A 546 6.88 19.91 -11.29
N PRO A 547 7.57 19.85 -10.14
CA PRO A 547 8.83 20.54 -9.94
C PRO A 547 9.98 20.02 -10.82
N TRP A 548 9.92 18.77 -11.29
CA TRP A 548 10.99 18.19 -12.12
C TRP A 548 10.87 18.63 -13.57
N THR A 549 9.66 18.63 -14.13
CA THR A 549 9.39 19.19 -15.46
C THR A 549 9.74 20.68 -15.50
N ALA A 550 9.37 21.44 -14.46
CA ALA A 550 9.77 22.84 -14.32
C ALA A 550 11.29 23.02 -14.29
N GLN A 551 12.02 22.15 -13.59
CA GLN A 551 13.48 22.21 -13.54
C GLN A 551 14.10 21.93 -14.92
N VAL A 552 13.64 20.89 -15.60
CA VAL A 552 14.11 20.52 -16.95
C VAL A 552 13.82 21.64 -17.96
N ALA A 553 12.66 22.30 -17.86
CA ALA A 553 12.33 23.44 -18.72
C ALA A 553 13.27 24.64 -18.45
N VAL A 554 13.52 24.96 -17.18
CA VAL A 554 14.46 26.04 -16.78
C VAL A 554 15.86 25.78 -17.31
N GLU A 555 16.37 24.54 -17.22
CA GLU A 555 17.68 24.15 -17.75
C GLU A 555 17.79 24.32 -19.28
N ARG A 556 16.68 24.16 -20.01
CA ARG A 556 16.68 24.20 -21.47
C ARG A 556 16.51 25.58 -22.07
N VAL A 557 15.61 26.39 -21.52
CA VAL A 557 15.24 27.70 -22.12
C VAL A 557 15.55 28.90 -21.23
N GLY A 558 16.02 28.66 -20.01
CA GLY A 558 16.22 29.68 -19.00
C GLY A 558 14.94 30.04 -18.22
N PRO A 559 15.08 30.67 -17.05
CA PRO A 559 13.97 30.88 -16.10
C PRO A 559 12.88 31.82 -16.63
N LEU A 560 13.26 32.87 -17.36
CA LEU A 560 12.32 33.85 -17.92
C LEU A 560 11.45 33.23 -19.02
N ARG A 561 12.06 32.48 -19.95
CA ARG A 561 11.31 31.83 -21.04
C ARG A 561 10.44 30.69 -20.53
N ALA A 562 10.91 29.93 -19.54
CA ALA A 562 10.12 28.89 -18.90
C ALA A 562 8.84 29.44 -18.23
N ALA A 563 8.85 30.69 -17.75
CA ALA A 563 7.70 31.32 -17.11
C ALA A 563 6.62 31.80 -18.10
N VAL A 564 6.97 32.08 -19.36
CA VAL A 564 6.16 32.92 -20.26
C VAL A 564 5.40 32.13 -21.34
N GLY A 565 5.65 30.84 -21.59
CA GLY A 565 4.74 30.11 -22.49
C GLY A 565 5.02 28.64 -22.83
N PRO A 566 4.02 27.97 -23.42
CA PRO A 566 4.04 26.53 -23.75
C PRO A 566 5.16 26.11 -24.73
N ALA A 567 5.69 27.04 -25.53
CA ALA A 567 6.80 26.79 -26.44
C ALA A 567 8.10 26.39 -25.71
N ALA A 568 8.29 26.83 -24.46
CA ALA A 568 9.44 26.48 -23.62
C ALA A 568 9.45 25.01 -23.15
N VAL A 569 8.27 24.37 -23.18
CA VAL A 569 8.00 23.02 -22.67
C VAL A 569 7.69 22.07 -23.83
N HIS A 570 7.79 22.55 -25.08
CA HIS A 570 7.45 21.78 -26.26
C HIS A 570 8.31 20.50 -26.32
N GLY A 571 7.63 19.35 -26.27
CA GLY A 571 8.24 18.02 -26.25
C GLY A 571 8.86 17.59 -24.91
N VAL A 572 8.86 18.42 -23.85
CA VAL A 572 9.18 17.96 -22.49
C VAL A 572 7.89 17.49 -21.83
N ARG A 573 7.89 16.26 -21.30
CA ARG A 573 6.72 15.67 -20.65
C ARG A 573 7.06 15.22 -19.24
N GLY A 574 6.25 15.64 -18.27
CA GLY A 574 6.38 15.18 -16.91
C GLY A 574 6.04 13.71 -16.71
N PRO A 575 6.30 13.17 -15.51
CA PRO A 575 5.98 11.79 -15.18
C PRO A 575 4.49 11.49 -15.38
N ARG A 576 4.20 10.36 -16.06
CA ARG A 576 2.84 9.84 -16.27
C ARG A 576 2.52 8.72 -15.26
N PRO A 577 1.24 8.39 -15.03
CA PRO A 577 0.90 7.17 -14.30
C PRO A 577 1.63 5.95 -14.86
N GLY A 578 2.38 5.24 -14.03
CA GLY A 578 3.24 4.10 -14.43
C GLY A 578 4.67 4.47 -14.86
N GLY A 579 5.01 5.77 -14.96
CA GLY A 579 6.34 6.26 -15.26
C GLY A 579 6.91 7.15 -14.14
N VAL A 580 8.23 7.08 -13.93
CA VAL A 580 8.95 7.79 -12.85
C VAL A 580 10.02 8.77 -13.36
N ALA A 581 9.90 9.18 -14.62
CA ALA A 581 10.87 10.01 -15.31
C ALA A 581 10.22 11.18 -16.03
N VAL A 582 10.97 12.28 -16.16
CA VAL A 582 10.69 13.35 -17.11
C VAL A 582 11.21 12.89 -18.47
N VAL A 583 10.36 12.98 -19.47
CA VAL A 583 10.65 12.59 -20.85
C VAL A 583 11.05 13.85 -21.62
N LEU A 584 12.21 13.79 -22.26
CA LEU A 584 12.72 14.86 -23.13
C LEU A 584 12.20 14.63 -24.56
N PRO A 585 12.21 15.66 -25.43
CA PRO A 585 11.87 15.48 -26.83
C PRO A 585 12.77 14.43 -27.48
N PRO A 586 12.20 13.57 -28.35
CA PRO A 586 12.97 12.60 -29.10
C PRO A 586 13.97 13.28 -30.04
N GLN A 587 15.06 12.57 -30.33
CA GLN A 587 16.03 12.95 -31.35
C GLN A 587 15.49 12.57 -32.74
N ASP A 588 15.60 13.48 -33.70
CA ASP A 588 15.19 13.30 -35.10
C ASP A 588 13.82 12.60 -35.30
N PRO A 589 12.72 13.12 -34.71
CA PRO A 589 11.42 12.44 -34.75
C PRO A 589 10.91 12.19 -36.17
N SER A 590 11.17 13.07 -37.14
CA SER A 590 10.79 12.84 -38.53
C SER A 590 11.52 11.65 -39.17
N ARG A 591 12.78 11.41 -38.78
CA ARG A 591 13.53 10.23 -39.22
C ARG A 591 12.94 8.96 -38.62
N VAL A 592 12.63 8.96 -37.33
CA VAL A 592 11.96 7.82 -36.68
C VAL A 592 10.62 7.52 -37.34
N ALA A 593 9.83 8.56 -37.67
CA ALA A 593 8.58 8.38 -38.40
C ALA A 593 8.81 7.71 -39.77
N ALA A 594 9.86 8.10 -40.48
CA ALA A 594 10.24 7.47 -41.75
C ALA A 594 10.70 6.02 -41.58
N ASP A 595 11.45 5.70 -40.51
CA ASP A 595 11.88 4.35 -40.19
C ASP A 595 10.69 3.44 -39.85
N VAL A 596 9.69 3.96 -39.13
CA VAL A 596 8.41 3.26 -38.89
C VAL A 596 7.69 2.96 -40.21
N LEU A 597 7.65 3.90 -41.15
CA LEU A 597 7.07 3.65 -42.47
C LEU A 597 7.87 2.58 -43.23
N ALA A 598 9.20 2.61 -43.18
CA ALA A 598 10.05 1.59 -43.80
C ALA A 598 9.81 0.19 -43.21
N ALA A 599 9.65 0.08 -41.89
CA ALA A 599 9.30 -1.18 -41.22
C ALA A 599 7.88 -1.66 -41.57
N LEU A 600 6.91 -0.74 -41.69
CA LEU A 600 5.56 -1.09 -42.12
C LEU A 600 5.54 -1.65 -43.55
N ARG A 601 6.40 -1.16 -44.44
CA ARG A 601 6.50 -1.67 -45.83
C ARG A 601 6.77 -3.16 -45.89
N THR A 602 7.51 -3.71 -44.92
CA THR A 602 7.82 -5.14 -44.85
C THR A 602 6.84 -5.92 -43.98
N ALA A 603 6.18 -5.27 -43.01
CA ALA A 603 5.29 -5.93 -42.05
C ALA A 603 3.82 -6.03 -42.48
N VAL A 604 3.34 -5.17 -43.38
CA VAL A 604 1.93 -5.17 -43.83
C VAL A 604 1.80 -5.61 -45.30
N PRO A 605 0.62 -6.12 -45.72
CA PRO A 605 0.38 -6.44 -47.13
C PRO A 605 0.57 -5.23 -48.05
N GLU A 606 1.07 -5.45 -49.26
CA GLU A 606 1.36 -4.37 -50.24
C GLU A 606 0.13 -3.47 -50.51
N GLU A 607 -1.05 -4.07 -50.62
CA GLU A 607 -2.31 -3.32 -50.78
C GLU A 607 -2.63 -2.37 -49.61
N ALA A 608 -2.27 -2.77 -48.38
CA ALA A 608 -2.45 -1.94 -47.21
C ALA A 608 -1.41 -0.80 -47.19
N TYR A 609 -0.17 -1.11 -47.53
CA TYR A 609 0.89 -0.11 -47.60
C TYR A 609 0.63 0.96 -48.67
N ALA A 610 0.06 0.58 -49.82
CA ALA A 610 -0.27 1.51 -50.91
C ALA A 610 -1.28 2.62 -50.52
N THR A 611 -2.02 2.42 -49.43
CA THR A 611 -3.02 3.39 -48.91
C THR A 611 -2.58 4.09 -47.62
N LEU A 612 -1.37 3.78 -47.13
CA LEU A 612 -0.77 4.43 -45.97
C LEU A 612 -0.32 5.85 -46.35
N GLY A 613 -0.99 6.85 -45.79
CA GLY A 613 -0.67 8.25 -46.06
C GLY A 613 0.49 8.79 -45.23
N GLY A 614 0.87 8.18 -44.11
CA GLY A 614 2.04 8.60 -43.35
C GLY A 614 2.01 8.28 -41.85
N CYS A 615 3.07 8.69 -41.17
CA CYS A 615 3.27 8.50 -39.74
C CYS A 615 3.57 9.86 -39.08
N ALA A 616 2.92 10.16 -37.95
CA ALA A 616 3.21 11.34 -37.13
C ALA A 616 3.65 10.93 -35.72
N ILE A 617 4.67 11.61 -35.21
CA ILE A 617 5.09 11.54 -33.81
C ILE A 617 4.52 12.74 -33.08
N VAL A 618 3.77 12.47 -32.02
CA VAL A 618 2.96 13.46 -31.30
C VAL A 618 3.48 13.62 -29.87
N GLY A 619 3.92 14.83 -29.53
CA GLY A 619 4.46 15.19 -28.23
C GLY A 619 3.49 16.00 -27.36
N ALA A 620 3.95 16.40 -26.17
CA ALA A 620 3.22 17.34 -25.33
C ALA A 620 3.24 18.73 -26.01
N GLY A 621 2.07 19.18 -26.47
CA GLY A 621 1.90 20.47 -27.14
C GLY A 621 1.88 20.44 -28.68
N GLY A 622 1.84 19.26 -29.32
CA GLY A 622 1.61 19.13 -30.76
C GLY A 622 2.44 18.05 -31.46
N VAL A 623 2.39 18.07 -32.79
CA VAL A 623 3.17 17.17 -33.66
C VAL A 623 4.63 17.59 -33.63
N VAL A 624 5.53 16.66 -33.30
CA VAL A 624 6.99 16.92 -33.20
C VAL A 624 7.77 16.35 -34.39
N GLY A 625 7.18 15.42 -35.15
CA GLY A 625 7.76 14.92 -36.39
C GLY A 625 6.71 14.22 -37.25
N VAL A 626 6.93 14.21 -38.56
CA VAL A 626 6.03 13.61 -39.55
C VAL A 626 6.85 13.02 -40.69
N ALA A 627 6.34 11.94 -41.27
CA ALA A 627 6.87 11.33 -42.49
C ALA A 627 5.74 10.85 -43.40
N GLY A 628 5.99 10.82 -44.71
CA GLY A 628 5.01 10.50 -45.74
C GLY A 628 4.24 11.72 -46.23
N GLU A 629 3.01 11.49 -46.68
CA GLU A 629 2.10 12.52 -47.22
C GLU A 629 1.16 13.10 -46.13
N LEU A 630 1.35 12.70 -44.87
CA LEU A 630 0.56 13.19 -43.74
C LEU A 630 0.99 14.63 -43.40
N ASP A 631 0.05 15.55 -43.56
CA ASP A 631 0.23 16.94 -43.16
C ASP A 631 0.25 17.10 -41.63
N ALA A 632 1.13 17.98 -41.13
CA ALA A 632 1.31 18.24 -39.72
C ALA A 632 0.07 18.93 -39.09
N ALA A 633 -0.63 19.79 -39.85
CA ALA A 633 -1.85 20.43 -39.34
C ALA A 633 -2.99 19.42 -39.18
N LEU A 634 -3.19 18.54 -40.17
CA LEU A 634 -4.13 17.43 -40.05
C LEU A 634 -3.78 16.50 -38.87
N ALA A 635 -2.51 16.14 -38.70
CA ALA A 635 -2.07 15.31 -37.57
C ALA A 635 -2.28 16.01 -36.21
N ALA A 636 -2.15 17.33 -36.14
CA ALA A 636 -2.44 18.10 -34.93
C ALA A 636 -3.95 18.10 -34.60
N GLU A 637 -4.82 18.28 -35.61
CA GLU A 637 -6.28 18.21 -35.43
C GLU A 637 -6.75 16.82 -34.98
N LEU A 638 -6.18 15.75 -35.55
CA LEU A 638 -6.48 14.36 -35.17
C LEU A 638 -6.11 14.04 -33.71
N CYS A 639 -5.24 14.84 -33.11
CA CYS A 639 -4.69 14.67 -31.76
C CYS A 639 -5.15 15.73 -30.75
N ALA A 640 -6.10 16.60 -31.12
CA ALA A 640 -6.50 17.75 -30.29
C ALA A 640 -7.02 17.37 -28.89
N ASP A 641 -7.59 16.17 -28.74
CA ASP A 641 -8.12 15.57 -27.51
C ASP A 641 -7.16 14.56 -26.84
N ASP A 642 -5.87 14.54 -27.22
CA ASP A 642 -4.82 13.62 -26.74
C ASP A 642 -5.23 12.14 -26.78
N PRO A 643 -5.53 11.56 -27.97
CA PRO A 643 -5.93 10.16 -28.10
C PRO A 643 -4.83 9.18 -27.67
N LEU A 644 -3.60 9.65 -27.52
CA LEU A 644 -2.41 8.89 -27.11
C LEU A 644 -2.07 9.09 -25.61
N ALA A 645 -3.05 9.56 -24.83
CA ALA A 645 -2.92 9.75 -23.39
C ALA A 645 -2.66 8.41 -22.66
N THR A 646 -3.34 7.35 -23.10
CA THR A 646 -3.26 6.01 -22.49
C THR A 646 -2.48 5.04 -23.37
N ASP A 647 -2.84 4.96 -24.66
CA ASP A 647 -2.25 4.03 -25.61
C ASP A 647 -1.22 4.74 -26.49
N PRO A 648 0.02 4.24 -26.61
CA PRO A 648 1.09 4.95 -27.27
C PRO A 648 0.99 4.98 -28.80
N ILE A 649 0.15 4.13 -29.40
CA ILE A 649 -0.01 4.00 -30.85
C ILE A 649 -1.50 4.13 -31.19
N ALA A 650 -1.83 4.81 -32.28
CA ALA A 650 -3.17 4.76 -32.86
C ALA A 650 -3.11 4.60 -34.38
N VAL A 651 -3.94 3.71 -34.92
CA VAL A 651 -4.21 3.60 -36.36
C VAL A 651 -5.42 4.46 -36.68
N VAL A 652 -5.30 5.34 -37.68
CA VAL A 652 -6.35 6.30 -38.04
C VAL A 652 -6.81 6.03 -39.46
N LEU A 653 -8.11 5.78 -39.61
CA LEU A 653 -8.74 5.40 -40.87
C LEU A 653 -9.67 6.52 -41.33
N SER A 654 -9.61 6.89 -42.61
CA SER A 654 -10.57 7.84 -43.18
C SER A 654 -11.97 7.22 -43.23
N GLY A 655 -12.95 7.95 -42.72
CA GLY A 655 -14.37 7.64 -42.86
C GLY A 655 -14.84 7.99 -44.26
N SER A 656 -15.70 7.15 -44.84
CA SER A 656 -16.32 7.45 -46.13
C SER A 656 -17.13 8.76 -46.00
N PRO A 657 -17.03 9.71 -46.95
CA PRO A 657 -17.85 10.91 -46.90
C PRO A 657 -19.32 10.49 -46.88
N ALA A 658 -20.07 11.00 -45.89
CA ALA A 658 -21.49 10.74 -45.81
C ALA A 658 -22.13 11.12 -47.16
N ARG A 659 -22.71 10.13 -47.85
CA ARG A 659 -23.56 10.39 -49.02
C ARG A 659 -24.56 11.47 -48.61
N LYS A 660 -24.51 12.63 -49.26
CA LYS A 660 -25.59 13.63 -49.24
C LYS A 660 -26.86 12.93 -49.70
N GLY A 661 -27.64 12.44 -48.74
CA GLY A 661 -28.98 11.95 -49.00
C GLY A 661 -29.88 13.15 -49.18
N GLU A 662 -30.21 13.48 -50.43
CA GLU A 662 -31.42 14.22 -50.75
C GLU A 662 -32.62 13.47 -50.16
N ARG A 663 -33.05 13.86 -48.96
CA ARG A 663 -34.42 13.60 -48.52
C ARG A 663 -35.32 14.54 -49.31
N ARG A 664 -35.81 14.08 -50.46
CA ARG A 664 -37.03 14.63 -51.06
C ARG A 664 -38.16 14.44 -50.05
N SER A 665 -38.64 15.55 -49.51
CA SER A 665 -39.88 15.66 -48.74
C SER A 665 -41.06 15.43 -49.68
N GLY A 666 -41.66 14.23 -49.62
CA GLY A 666 -43.01 13.97 -50.10
C GLY A 666 -44.03 14.13 -48.95
N PRO A 667 -45.23 14.67 -49.20
CA PRO A 667 -46.10 15.14 -48.12
C PRO A 667 -46.80 14.01 -47.37
N ALA A 668 -47.08 14.30 -46.10
CA ALA A 668 -47.71 13.42 -45.13
C ALA A 668 -49.10 12.93 -45.57
N ARG A 669 -49.35 11.62 -45.42
CA ARG A 669 -50.70 11.05 -45.40
C ARG A 669 -51.19 11.01 -43.94
N PRO A 670 -52.44 11.44 -43.67
CA PRO A 670 -52.95 11.50 -42.31
C PRO A 670 -53.38 10.13 -41.78
N SER A 671 -53.36 10.06 -40.46
CA SER A 671 -53.69 8.97 -39.56
C SER A 671 -55.03 8.27 -39.84
N ARG A 672 -55.02 6.94 -39.72
CA ARG A 672 -56.23 6.13 -39.49
C ARG A 672 -55.95 5.11 -38.38
N THR A 673 -56.60 5.34 -37.25
CA THR A 673 -57.06 4.33 -36.28
C THR A 673 -58.57 4.57 -36.13
N PRO A 674 -59.41 3.66 -35.61
CA PRO A 674 -59.16 2.28 -35.16
C PRO A 674 -60.22 1.27 -35.69
N GLY A 675 -60.02 -0.03 -35.43
CA GLY A 675 -61.06 -1.04 -35.71
C GLY A 675 -60.77 -2.41 -35.12
N ARG A 676 -61.47 -2.71 -34.02
CA ARG A 676 -61.62 -4.02 -33.34
C ARG A 676 -61.73 -5.21 -34.29
N LYS A 677 -61.04 -6.30 -33.97
CA LYS A 677 -61.63 -7.57 -33.49
C LYS A 677 -60.57 -8.39 -32.77
#